data_AF-J9G6V7-F1
#
_entry.id   AF-J9G6V7-F1
#
_cell.length_a   1.000
_cell.length_b   1.000
_cell.length_c   1.000
_cell.angle_alpha   90.00
_cell.angle_beta   90.00
_cell.angle_gamma   90.00
#
_symmetry.space_group_name_H-M   'P 1'
#
loop_
_entity.id
_entity.type
_entity.pdbx_description
1 polymer ?
#
loop_
_entity_poly.entity_id
_entity_poly.type
_entity_poly.pdbx_seq_one_letter_code
_entity_poly.pdbx_strand_id
1 'polypeptide(L)'
;MRQQAVQIVNARMINPTTVEILYANGQMMTLDFYGENIFRVFQDNKGGIVRDPQATPEAQILVNNARRNPGLVHLNADDSQVTIKTARIAVVFDRTSGLMTIFKGKAGSEKVVEAVAPFAFSDKNVTLSLKERDNEYFYGGGVQNGRFSHKGKAIAIVNTNNWIDGGVASPTPFYWSTKGYGLLWHTFKPGRYDFGATEPGKVILSHDENYLDVFFMVNDGAVPLLNDFYQLTGNPVLLPKFGFYEGHLNAYNRDYWTVTDKGTMAYEDGKFYAESQKDNGGIKESLNGELPGNYLFSARAAIDRYLNNDMPLGWFLPNDGYGAGYGQTSTLDGNIQNLKEFGDYARSKGVEIGLWTQSDLHPKEGVEALLQRDIVKEVRDAGVRVLKTDVAWVGAGYSFGLNGVADVGEIMPYYGSNARPFIISLDGWAGTQRYAGIWSGDQTGGDWEYIRFHVPTFIGSGLSGQPNITNDMDGIFGGKNLPVNIRDFQWKTFTPMELNMDGWGANPKYPQALGEPATSINRTYLKMKSELLPYTYTIAREAVNGKPMVRAMFLDYPNAYTLGTATQYQFLFGPSFLVAPIYQETAMDKDGNDIRNGIYLPEGKWVDYFNGDVYEGGRVINNYPTPIWKLPVFVKSGAIIPVTHPNNNPSEIRKDYRAYEIYADGKTEFVDYDDDGKTQEYLGGMCTRVALMTNVDGNKLTVNIGKTEGEFTGFEPVKETELRVNVSQEPKKVVAKVGKKKVKLTAVTSLDEFNRSSNVYFYNAAPNLNRFATKGSAFESVKMIKNPQLWIKLDKCNVSETETEVLVEGFAFQPADHLRKSTGALAVPNVKFTKEGVQPYDLTPSWEKVANADFYEIEFNGMLYSTITDLKLNFEGLIPETAYSFKVRAVNKEGYSDWATATATTLSNPLEFAVKGIKATVTCADQPGQAVGKLFDFDPKSEWHTKWGKGEAVPFDMTMDLRSVNQLDRLDYHPRESGGNGTLLEGTVAYSMDKQQWSEPVAFTWANNTEVKTIAFAGHPKARYVKLSITKAIGNFGSGKELYVFKVADTESELQGDINRDKRIDENDLTSYMNYTGLRSVDSDFGYVSVGDVNKNGMIDAFDISVVATELDGGVSNSADKVAGSLVLTPNVKTFKAGDIVEVKVTGKGLHAVNALGFGLPYSTDDFEFAGLDLVGMKNMVNLTYDRLHSNGQKALYPTFVNKGNNFLLDEGEPYLFTIKFKAKRNGKFNLKAVDGILVDRNLGTVKF
;
A
#
# COMPACT_ATOMS: atom_id res chain seq x y z
N MET A 1 -34.74 -10.41 -6.42
CA MET A 1 -35.86 -10.72 -7.34
C MET A 1 -35.28 -10.76 -8.75
N ARG A 2 -35.53 -11.81 -9.55
CA ARG A 2 -35.08 -11.86 -10.96
C ARG A 2 -36.04 -11.03 -11.81
N GLN A 3 -35.54 -9.98 -12.46
CA GLN A 3 -36.30 -9.24 -13.46
C GLN A 3 -36.54 -10.16 -14.67
N GLN A 4 -37.79 -10.30 -15.12
CA GLN A 4 -38.12 -11.10 -16.32
C GLN A 4 -37.50 -10.44 -17.56
N ALA A 5 -36.96 -11.26 -18.46
CA ALA A 5 -36.46 -10.80 -19.76
C ALA A 5 -37.58 -10.06 -20.51
N VAL A 6 -37.27 -8.87 -21.01
CA VAL A 6 -38.21 -8.06 -21.79
C VAL A 6 -37.77 -8.08 -23.24
N GLN A 7 -38.70 -8.43 -24.14
CA GLN A 7 -38.42 -8.57 -25.56
C GLN A 7 -38.03 -7.22 -26.19
N ILE A 8 -37.05 -7.24 -27.11
CA ILE A 8 -36.70 -6.09 -27.95
C ILE A 8 -37.67 -6.00 -29.13
N VAL A 9 -38.41 -4.89 -29.21
CA VAL A 9 -39.42 -4.67 -30.25
C VAL A 9 -38.89 -3.85 -31.43
N ASN A 10 -37.95 -2.93 -31.18
CA ASN A 10 -37.40 -2.08 -32.23
C ASN A 10 -35.96 -1.65 -31.94
N ALA A 11 -35.21 -1.30 -32.98
CA ALA A 11 -33.92 -0.64 -32.88
C ALA A 11 -33.78 0.38 -34.03
N ARG A 12 -33.22 1.56 -33.75
CA ARG A 12 -33.04 2.62 -34.75
C ARG A 12 -31.76 3.42 -34.53
N MET A 13 -31.16 3.90 -35.61
CA MET A 13 -30.15 4.95 -35.54
C MET A 13 -30.86 6.27 -35.20
N ILE A 14 -30.40 6.98 -34.16
CA ILE A 14 -30.93 8.32 -33.82
C ILE A 14 -30.02 9.45 -34.34
N ASN A 15 -28.74 9.14 -34.56
CA ASN A 15 -27.75 9.98 -35.24
C ASN A 15 -26.63 9.07 -35.81
N PRO A 16 -25.57 9.58 -36.48
CA PRO A 16 -24.53 8.73 -37.09
C PRO A 16 -23.73 7.84 -36.14
N THR A 17 -23.74 8.11 -34.83
CA THR A 17 -22.91 7.40 -33.84
C THR A 17 -23.73 6.69 -32.77
N THR A 18 -25.06 6.85 -32.76
CA THR A 18 -25.91 6.41 -31.67
C THR A 18 -27.09 5.58 -32.15
N VAL A 19 -27.28 4.43 -31.52
CA VAL A 19 -28.41 3.50 -31.72
C VAL A 19 -29.26 3.46 -30.48
N GLU A 20 -30.57 3.46 -30.65
CA GLU A 20 -31.56 3.26 -29.60
C GLU A 20 -32.24 1.90 -29.79
N ILE A 21 -32.37 1.13 -28.71
CA ILE A 21 -33.08 -0.15 -28.62
C ILE A 21 -34.31 0.06 -27.74
N LEU A 22 -35.49 -0.30 -28.26
CA LEU A 22 -36.78 -0.20 -27.57
C LEU A 22 -37.24 -1.58 -27.12
N TYR A 23 -37.61 -1.68 -25.84
CA TYR A 23 -38.17 -2.88 -25.22
C TYR A 23 -39.70 -2.85 -25.22
N ALA A 24 -40.33 -4.04 -25.16
CA ALA A 24 -41.78 -4.21 -25.18
C ALA A 24 -42.54 -3.49 -24.05
N ASN A 25 -41.86 -3.24 -22.92
CA ASN A 25 -42.40 -2.50 -21.78
C ASN A 25 -42.21 -0.97 -21.89
N GLY A 26 -41.71 -0.47 -23.02
CA GLY A 26 -41.46 0.96 -23.25
C GLY A 26 -40.11 1.47 -22.75
N GLN A 27 -39.28 0.63 -22.10
CA GLN A 27 -37.93 1.02 -21.71
C GLN A 27 -37.02 1.16 -22.94
N MET A 28 -36.00 2.01 -22.82
CA MET A 28 -35.06 2.30 -23.90
C MET A 28 -33.62 2.16 -23.43
N MET A 29 -32.79 1.57 -24.28
CA MET A 29 -31.34 1.50 -24.11
C MET A 29 -30.66 2.20 -25.27
N THR A 30 -29.62 2.96 -24.97
CA THR A 30 -28.81 3.67 -25.96
C THR A 30 -27.42 3.04 -26.05
N LEU A 31 -26.94 2.86 -27.28
CA LEU A 31 -25.56 2.50 -27.59
C LEU A 31 -24.92 3.65 -28.38
N ASP A 32 -23.88 4.24 -27.82
CA ASP A 32 -23.25 5.44 -28.38
C ASP A 32 -21.74 5.26 -28.58
N PHE A 33 -21.25 5.41 -29.81
CA PHE A 33 -19.89 4.99 -30.19
C PHE A 33 -18.87 6.12 -30.06
N TYR A 34 -17.85 5.89 -29.22
CA TYR A 34 -16.76 6.83 -28.91
C TYR A 34 -15.47 6.54 -29.71
N GLY A 35 -15.49 5.48 -30.52
CA GLY A 35 -14.43 5.05 -31.43
C GLY A 35 -14.88 3.79 -32.15
N GLU A 36 -14.05 3.27 -33.07
CA GLU A 36 -14.40 2.04 -33.80
C GLU A 36 -14.51 0.82 -32.88
N ASN A 37 -13.93 0.87 -31.69
CA ASN A 37 -13.87 -0.23 -30.72
C ASN A 37 -14.32 0.17 -29.30
N ILE A 38 -14.88 1.37 -29.14
CA ILE A 38 -15.34 1.91 -27.85
C ILE A 38 -16.78 2.37 -28.00
N PHE A 39 -17.66 1.87 -27.14
CA PHE A 39 -19.05 2.31 -27.11
C PHE A 39 -19.59 2.35 -25.68
N ARG A 40 -20.50 3.29 -25.45
CA ARG A 40 -21.22 3.52 -24.21
C ARG A 40 -22.59 2.86 -24.28
N VAL A 41 -22.96 2.10 -23.26
CA VAL A 41 -24.30 1.55 -23.07
C VAL A 41 -24.97 2.31 -21.93
N PHE A 42 -26.12 2.91 -22.22
CA PHE A 42 -26.88 3.72 -21.28
C PHE A 42 -28.34 3.26 -21.22
N GLN A 43 -28.88 3.02 -20.02
CA GLN A 43 -30.30 2.72 -19.82
C GLN A 43 -30.79 3.25 -18.48
N ASP A 44 -31.80 4.10 -18.52
CA ASP A 44 -32.51 4.61 -17.35
C ASP A 44 -34.00 4.21 -17.43
N ASN A 45 -34.42 3.33 -16.54
CA ASN A 45 -35.79 2.81 -16.53
C ASN A 45 -36.83 3.81 -16.01
N LYS A 46 -36.40 4.95 -15.45
CA LYS A 46 -37.29 6.07 -15.08
C LYS A 46 -37.46 7.07 -16.23
N GLY A 47 -36.76 6.86 -17.35
CA GLY A 47 -36.74 7.75 -18.50
C GLY A 47 -35.62 8.78 -18.43
N GLY A 48 -35.13 9.20 -19.59
CA GLY A 48 -34.03 10.16 -19.71
C GLY A 48 -33.21 9.94 -20.98
N ILE A 49 -32.30 10.88 -21.26
CA ILE A 49 -31.30 10.75 -22.32
C ILE A 49 -29.91 10.51 -21.71
N VAL A 50 -28.95 10.09 -22.56
CA VAL A 50 -27.53 10.00 -22.20
C VAL A 50 -27.06 11.32 -21.60
N ARG A 51 -26.38 11.25 -20.46
CA ARG A 51 -25.97 12.40 -19.64
C ARG A 51 -24.75 12.04 -18.79
N ASP A 52 -24.02 13.03 -18.29
CA ASP A 52 -22.94 12.75 -17.34
C ASP A 52 -23.48 12.39 -15.95
N PRO A 53 -22.76 11.55 -15.18
CA PRO A 53 -23.15 11.21 -13.82
C PRO A 53 -23.11 12.47 -12.95
N GLN A 54 -24.05 12.55 -12.00
CA GLN A 54 -24.06 13.66 -11.05
C GLN A 54 -22.87 13.54 -10.09
N ALA A 55 -22.16 14.65 -9.90
CA ALA A 55 -21.00 14.77 -9.03
C ALA A 55 -21.18 15.97 -8.09
N THR A 56 -20.91 15.75 -6.80
CA THR A 56 -20.88 16.81 -5.78
C THR A 56 -19.67 16.56 -4.88
N PRO A 57 -18.62 17.40 -4.90
CA PRO A 57 -18.42 18.55 -5.79
C PRO A 57 -18.33 18.13 -7.27
N GLU A 58 -18.44 19.10 -8.17
CA GLU A 58 -18.39 18.86 -9.61
C GLU A 58 -17.05 18.22 -10.02
N ALA A 59 -17.12 17.07 -10.70
CA ALA A 59 -15.95 16.37 -11.22
C ALA A 59 -16.32 15.66 -12.52
N GLN A 60 -15.35 15.53 -13.43
CA GLN A 60 -15.55 14.89 -14.73
C GLN A 60 -14.64 13.67 -14.88
N ILE A 61 -15.23 12.51 -15.12
CA ILE A 61 -14.47 11.29 -15.45
C ILE A 61 -13.89 11.42 -16.85
N LEU A 62 -14.73 11.83 -17.81
CA LEU A 62 -14.35 11.98 -19.21
C LEU A 62 -13.53 13.25 -19.45
N VAL A 63 -12.57 13.17 -20.35
CA VAL A 63 -11.91 14.37 -20.90
C VAL A 63 -12.81 15.05 -21.93
N ASN A 64 -12.59 16.36 -22.15
CA ASN A 64 -13.37 17.19 -23.09
C ASN A 64 -13.48 16.59 -24.51
N ASN A 65 -12.47 15.83 -24.96
CA ASN A 65 -12.42 15.21 -26.28
C ASN A 65 -12.40 13.67 -26.22
N ALA A 66 -13.21 13.06 -25.35
CA ALA A 66 -13.25 11.60 -25.16
C ALA A 66 -13.71 10.82 -26.42
N ARG A 67 -14.56 11.42 -27.26
CA ARG A 67 -15.04 10.81 -28.51
C ARG A 67 -14.04 11.01 -29.64
N ARG A 68 -13.57 9.90 -30.21
CA ARG A 68 -12.90 9.87 -31.51
C ARG A 68 -13.87 9.39 -32.59
N ASN A 69 -13.52 9.59 -33.86
CA ASN A 69 -14.36 9.16 -34.99
C ASN A 69 -14.60 7.64 -34.93
N PRO A 70 -15.86 7.17 -34.80
CA PRO A 70 -16.15 5.74 -34.74
C PRO A 70 -16.25 5.06 -36.12
N GLY A 71 -16.01 5.81 -37.20
CA GLY A 71 -16.27 5.35 -38.55
C GLY A 71 -17.78 5.21 -38.80
N LEU A 72 -18.14 4.34 -39.75
CA LEU A 72 -19.55 4.08 -40.07
C LEU A 72 -20.14 3.06 -39.09
N VAL A 73 -21.13 3.48 -38.32
CA VAL A 73 -21.94 2.60 -37.46
C VAL A 73 -23.09 2.03 -38.29
N HIS A 74 -23.16 0.71 -38.41
CA HIS A 74 -24.23 0.01 -39.10
C HIS A 74 -25.15 -0.69 -38.12
N LEU A 75 -26.44 -0.44 -38.25
CA LEU A 75 -27.51 -1.18 -37.59
C LEU A 75 -28.14 -2.16 -38.57
N ASN A 76 -28.24 -3.43 -38.17
CA ASN A 76 -29.05 -4.45 -38.83
C ASN A 76 -29.95 -5.12 -37.79
N ALA A 77 -31.26 -5.17 -38.03
CA ALA A 77 -32.21 -5.77 -37.11
C ALA A 77 -33.13 -6.73 -37.90
N ASP A 78 -33.05 -8.02 -37.58
CA ASP A 78 -33.91 -9.08 -38.13
C ASP A 78 -34.89 -9.58 -37.06
N ASP A 79 -35.68 -10.62 -37.33
CA ASP A 79 -36.70 -11.14 -36.40
C ASP A 79 -36.11 -11.79 -35.13
N SER A 80 -34.85 -12.20 -35.17
CA SER A 80 -34.17 -12.92 -34.08
C SER A 80 -33.23 -12.04 -33.27
N GLN A 81 -32.55 -11.08 -33.89
CA GLN A 81 -31.48 -10.31 -33.26
C GLN A 81 -31.37 -8.88 -33.77
N VAL A 82 -30.73 -8.04 -32.95
CA VAL A 82 -30.27 -6.69 -33.32
C VAL A 82 -28.75 -6.70 -33.33
N THR A 83 -28.14 -6.39 -34.47
CA THR A 83 -26.68 -6.30 -34.65
C THR A 83 -26.27 -4.87 -34.96
N ILE A 84 -25.38 -4.32 -34.13
CA ILE A 84 -24.78 -2.99 -34.33
C ILE A 84 -23.28 -3.20 -34.52
N LYS A 85 -22.71 -2.69 -35.63
CA LYS A 85 -21.30 -2.94 -35.96
C LYS A 85 -20.57 -1.70 -36.44
N THR A 86 -19.26 -1.70 -36.19
CA THR A 86 -18.27 -0.80 -36.79
C THR A 86 -17.34 -1.62 -37.70
N ALA A 87 -16.21 -1.05 -38.13
CA ALA A 87 -15.16 -1.80 -38.78
C ALA A 87 -14.44 -2.81 -37.86
N ARG A 88 -14.42 -2.57 -36.54
CA ARG A 88 -13.61 -3.35 -35.58
C ARG A 88 -14.43 -4.23 -34.63
N ILE A 89 -15.71 -3.95 -34.40
CA ILE A 89 -16.54 -4.73 -33.46
C ILE A 89 -17.96 -4.94 -33.98
N ALA A 90 -18.63 -5.95 -33.41
CA ALA A 90 -20.07 -6.14 -33.54
C ALA A 90 -20.70 -6.43 -32.17
N VAL A 91 -21.76 -5.70 -31.85
CA VAL A 91 -22.59 -5.88 -30.66
C VAL A 91 -23.91 -6.49 -31.10
N VAL A 92 -24.25 -7.66 -30.56
CA VAL A 92 -25.43 -8.43 -30.93
C VAL A 92 -26.33 -8.59 -29.70
N PHE A 93 -27.61 -8.25 -29.85
CA PHE A 93 -28.65 -8.50 -28.86
C PHE A 93 -29.64 -9.53 -29.40
N ASP A 94 -29.90 -10.58 -28.63
CA ASP A 94 -31.00 -11.51 -28.91
C ASP A 94 -32.33 -10.84 -28.57
N ARG A 95 -33.30 -10.85 -29.50
CA ARG A 95 -34.56 -10.11 -29.32
C ARG A 95 -35.46 -10.71 -28.24
N THR A 96 -35.40 -12.02 -28.02
CA THR A 96 -36.30 -12.73 -27.11
C THR A 96 -35.83 -12.60 -25.67
N SER A 97 -34.55 -12.85 -25.43
CA SER A 97 -33.91 -12.85 -24.11
C SER A 97 -33.35 -11.48 -23.72
N GLY A 98 -33.06 -10.61 -24.68
CA GLY A 98 -32.38 -9.33 -24.45
C GLY A 98 -30.88 -9.46 -24.14
N LEU A 99 -30.30 -10.66 -24.27
CA LEU A 99 -28.88 -10.89 -23.93
C LEU A 99 -27.95 -10.29 -24.97
N MET A 100 -26.90 -9.63 -24.47
CA MET A 100 -25.85 -9.00 -25.27
C MET A 100 -24.65 -9.95 -25.48
N THR A 101 -24.12 -9.97 -26.69
CA THR A 101 -22.82 -10.57 -27.04
C THR A 101 -21.98 -9.56 -27.81
N ILE A 102 -20.70 -9.42 -27.46
CA ILE A 102 -19.75 -8.56 -28.17
C ILE A 102 -18.70 -9.43 -28.88
N PHE A 103 -18.53 -9.16 -30.16
CA PHE A 103 -17.53 -9.78 -31.01
C PHE A 103 -16.42 -8.79 -31.36
N LYS A 104 -15.18 -9.30 -31.36
CA LYS A 104 -14.06 -8.60 -31.96
C LYS A 104 -14.03 -8.91 -33.47
N GLY A 105 -14.27 -7.89 -34.29
CA GLY A 105 -14.50 -8.01 -35.73
C GLY A 105 -15.98 -8.09 -36.07
N LYS A 106 -16.34 -8.94 -37.04
CA LYS A 106 -17.72 -9.13 -37.52
C LYS A 106 -18.50 -10.07 -36.60
N ALA A 107 -19.83 -9.96 -36.56
CA ALA A 107 -20.66 -10.92 -35.81
C ALA A 107 -20.35 -12.38 -36.22
N GLY A 108 -20.20 -13.25 -35.22
CA GLY A 108 -19.81 -14.66 -35.44
C GLY A 108 -18.30 -14.93 -35.49
N SER A 109 -17.45 -13.91 -35.30
CA SER A 109 -16.00 -14.09 -35.12
C SER A 109 -15.66 -14.48 -33.67
N GLU A 110 -14.64 -13.85 -33.07
CA GLU A 110 -14.20 -14.05 -31.69
C GLU A 110 -15.15 -13.36 -30.70
N LYS A 111 -15.86 -14.15 -29.88
CA LYS A 111 -16.68 -13.65 -28.76
C LYS A 111 -15.81 -13.21 -27.59
N VAL A 112 -15.80 -11.92 -27.30
CA VAL A 112 -15.04 -11.36 -26.16
C VAL A 112 -15.92 -11.19 -24.91
N VAL A 113 -17.18 -10.77 -25.07
CA VAL A 113 -18.15 -10.61 -23.97
C VAL A 113 -19.44 -11.37 -24.29
N GLU A 114 -20.00 -12.07 -23.30
CA GLU A 114 -21.29 -12.76 -23.38
C GLU A 114 -22.04 -12.51 -22.06
N ALA A 115 -23.19 -11.83 -22.14
CA ALA A 115 -24.08 -11.65 -20.99
C ALA A 115 -24.83 -12.96 -20.70
N VAL A 116 -24.87 -13.38 -19.43
CA VAL A 116 -25.56 -14.61 -18.99
C VAL A 116 -26.93 -14.33 -18.36
N ALA A 117 -27.24 -13.06 -18.13
CA ALA A 117 -28.53 -12.56 -17.69
C ALA A 117 -28.76 -11.16 -18.28
N PRO A 118 -30.02 -10.72 -18.46
CA PRO A 118 -30.32 -9.32 -18.75
C PRO A 118 -29.78 -8.41 -17.65
N PHE A 119 -29.52 -7.13 -17.97
CA PHE A 119 -29.18 -6.13 -16.97
C PHE A 119 -30.27 -6.06 -15.90
N ALA A 120 -29.89 -6.16 -14.63
CA ALA A 120 -30.84 -6.18 -13.52
C ALA A 120 -30.83 -4.84 -12.80
N PHE A 121 -32.03 -4.26 -12.62
CA PHE A 121 -32.22 -2.97 -11.97
C PHE A 121 -33.01 -3.12 -10.67
N SER A 122 -32.61 -2.36 -9.67
CA SER A 122 -33.37 -2.12 -8.44
C SER A 122 -33.38 -0.62 -8.13
N ASP A 123 -34.11 -0.21 -7.09
CA ASP A 123 -34.12 1.20 -6.68
C ASP A 123 -32.76 1.71 -6.20
N LYS A 124 -31.84 0.80 -5.83
CA LYS A 124 -30.55 1.11 -5.19
C LYS A 124 -29.32 0.61 -5.94
N ASN A 125 -29.47 -0.32 -6.87
CA ASN A 125 -28.35 -1.01 -7.51
C ASN A 125 -28.69 -1.47 -8.93
N VAL A 126 -27.69 -1.43 -9.80
CA VAL A 126 -27.70 -2.01 -11.15
C VAL A 126 -26.62 -3.10 -11.23
N THR A 127 -26.97 -4.25 -11.82
CA THR A 127 -26.08 -5.41 -11.92
C THR A 127 -25.95 -5.89 -13.37
N LEU A 128 -24.72 -6.20 -13.77
CA LEU A 128 -24.34 -6.83 -15.03
C LEU A 128 -23.72 -8.21 -14.74
N SER A 129 -24.24 -9.26 -15.40
CA SER A 129 -23.70 -10.62 -15.29
C SER A 129 -23.17 -11.11 -16.63
N LEU A 130 -21.86 -11.39 -16.68
CA LEU A 130 -21.14 -11.88 -17.85
C LEU A 130 -20.65 -13.31 -17.62
N LYS A 131 -20.35 -14.02 -18.70
CA LYS A 131 -19.74 -15.34 -18.65
C LYS A 131 -18.25 -15.23 -18.31
N GLU A 132 -17.82 -15.98 -17.31
CA GLU A 132 -16.40 -16.21 -17.03
C GLU A 132 -15.94 -17.45 -17.83
N ARG A 133 -14.74 -17.40 -18.42
CA ARG A 133 -14.13 -18.54 -19.11
C ARG A 133 -12.94 -19.09 -18.32
N ASP A 134 -12.63 -20.39 -18.48
CA ASP A 134 -11.59 -21.06 -17.68
C ASP A 134 -10.22 -20.38 -17.77
N ASN A 135 -9.81 -19.96 -18.97
CA ASN A 135 -8.53 -19.28 -19.23
C ASN A 135 -8.68 -17.75 -19.36
N GLU A 136 -9.62 -17.18 -18.62
CA GLU A 136 -9.85 -15.74 -18.54
C GLU A 136 -9.42 -15.21 -17.17
N TYR A 137 -8.52 -14.23 -17.20
CA TYR A 137 -8.04 -13.47 -16.04
C TYR A 137 -8.48 -12.01 -16.12
N PHE A 138 -8.60 -11.39 -14.95
CA PHE A 138 -9.12 -10.04 -14.75
C PHE A 138 -8.16 -9.19 -13.93
N TYR A 139 -7.97 -7.95 -14.37
CA TYR A 139 -7.08 -6.97 -13.76
C TYR A 139 -7.76 -5.59 -13.72
N GLY A 140 -7.24 -4.68 -12.91
CA GLY A 140 -7.81 -3.35 -12.71
C GLY A 140 -8.42 -3.19 -11.32
N GLY A 141 -9.42 -2.30 -11.20
CA GLY A 141 -10.11 -1.99 -9.94
C GLY A 141 -9.46 -0.88 -9.12
N GLY A 142 -8.35 -0.30 -9.60
CA GLY A 142 -7.58 0.72 -8.89
C GLY A 142 -6.44 0.13 -8.06
N VAL A 143 -6.05 0.84 -7.01
CA VAL A 143 -5.03 0.40 -6.05
C VAL A 143 -5.68 -0.54 -5.03
N GLN A 144 -5.78 -1.81 -5.42
CA GLN A 144 -6.30 -2.91 -4.61
C GLN A 144 -5.16 -3.50 -3.77
N ASN A 145 -5.07 -3.11 -2.50
CA ASN A 145 -3.92 -3.41 -1.65
C ASN A 145 -3.69 -4.93 -1.56
N GLY A 146 -2.45 -5.36 -1.79
CA GLY A 146 -2.02 -6.76 -1.77
C GLY A 146 -2.34 -7.58 -3.03
N ARG A 147 -3.01 -7.01 -4.04
CA ARG A 147 -3.60 -7.78 -5.16
C ARG A 147 -3.38 -7.13 -6.52
N PHE A 148 -3.22 -7.94 -7.56
CA PHE A 148 -3.22 -7.47 -8.95
C PHE A 148 -4.06 -8.34 -9.90
N SER A 149 -4.18 -9.65 -9.65
CA SER A 149 -4.96 -10.62 -10.45
C SER A 149 -6.19 -11.08 -9.67
N HIS A 150 -7.38 -10.97 -10.28
CA HIS A 150 -8.65 -11.09 -9.55
C HIS A 150 -9.52 -12.30 -9.89
N LYS A 151 -9.05 -13.23 -10.75
CA LYS A 151 -9.81 -14.45 -11.11
C LYS A 151 -10.20 -15.26 -9.85
N GLY A 152 -11.47 -15.66 -9.76
CA GLY A 152 -12.00 -16.40 -8.60
C GLY A 152 -12.05 -15.58 -7.32
N LYS A 153 -11.85 -14.26 -7.41
CA LYS A 153 -11.92 -13.31 -6.30
C LYS A 153 -12.94 -12.24 -6.60
N ALA A 154 -13.27 -11.48 -5.58
CA ALA A 154 -14.14 -10.35 -5.72
C ALA A 154 -13.54 -9.15 -5.01
N ILE A 155 -13.68 -7.98 -5.63
CA ILE A 155 -13.06 -6.74 -5.20
C ILE A 155 -14.12 -5.67 -4.97
N ALA A 156 -13.82 -4.80 -4.01
CA ALA A 156 -14.61 -3.61 -3.75
C ALA A 156 -14.13 -2.48 -4.66
N ILE A 157 -15.06 -1.79 -5.32
CA ILE A 157 -14.81 -0.53 -6.03
C ILE A 157 -15.36 0.57 -5.15
N VAL A 158 -14.69 0.75 -4.02
CA VAL A 158 -15.13 1.55 -2.89
C VAL A 158 -13.93 2.32 -2.40
N ASN A 159 -14.13 3.59 -2.04
CA ASN A 159 -13.14 4.27 -1.24
C ASN A 159 -13.23 3.72 0.19
N THR A 160 -12.27 2.87 0.57
CA THR A 160 -12.35 2.15 1.86
C THR A 160 -11.70 2.89 3.01
N ASN A 161 -10.88 3.91 2.71
CA ASN A 161 -9.92 4.51 3.64
C ASN A 161 -9.14 3.45 4.44
N ASN A 162 -8.85 2.30 3.83
CA ASN A 162 -8.10 1.20 4.41
C ASN A 162 -6.81 1.02 3.61
N TRP A 163 -5.69 1.30 4.27
CA TRP A 163 -4.37 1.43 3.66
C TRP A 163 -3.54 0.15 3.69
N ILE A 164 -4.01 -0.89 4.40
CA ILE A 164 -3.28 -2.16 4.58
C ILE A 164 -3.79 -3.25 3.61
N ASP A 165 -3.22 -4.45 3.68
CA ASP A 165 -3.61 -5.61 2.88
C ASP A 165 -5.12 -5.90 2.94
N GLY A 166 -5.73 -6.22 1.79
CA GLY A 166 -7.18 -6.39 1.65
C GLY A 166 -7.97 -5.09 1.45
N GLY A 167 -7.44 -3.94 1.88
CA GLY A 167 -8.01 -2.60 1.67
C GLY A 167 -7.95 -2.09 0.23
N VAL A 168 -8.47 -0.88 0.00
CA VAL A 168 -8.42 -0.20 -1.30
C VAL A 168 -8.03 1.25 -1.06
N ALA A 169 -6.77 1.58 -1.36
CA ALA A 169 -6.22 2.93 -1.16
C ALA A 169 -6.71 3.93 -2.22
N SER A 170 -7.11 3.47 -3.41
CA SER A 170 -7.62 4.35 -4.47
C SER A 170 -8.40 3.55 -5.49
N PRO A 171 -9.74 3.47 -5.39
CA PRO A 171 -10.55 2.68 -6.30
C PRO A 171 -10.57 3.26 -7.70
N THR A 172 -10.76 2.41 -8.71
CA THR A 172 -11.04 2.86 -10.08
C THR A 172 -12.10 1.95 -10.67
N PRO A 173 -13.24 2.47 -11.17
CA PRO A 173 -14.33 1.67 -11.73
C PRO A 173 -14.01 1.14 -13.13
N PHE A 174 -12.76 0.76 -13.36
CA PHE A 174 -12.24 0.20 -14.60
C PHE A 174 -11.62 -1.16 -14.32
N TYR A 175 -11.99 -2.17 -15.10
CA TYR A 175 -11.28 -3.44 -15.14
C TYR A 175 -11.15 -3.90 -16.58
N TRP A 176 -10.26 -4.85 -16.82
CA TRP A 176 -10.10 -5.46 -18.13
C TRP A 176 -9.78 -6.96 -18.03
N SER A 177 -10.06 -7.65 -19.13
CA SER A 177 -9.96 -9.10 -19.28
C SER A 177 -8.92 -9.47 -20.33
N THR A 178 -8.20 -10.55 -20.06
CA THR A 178 -7.34 -11.25 -21.05
C THR A 178 -8.08 -11.69 -22.33
N LYS A 179 -9.42 -11.69 -22.35
CA LYS A 179 -10.22 -11.93 -23.56
C LYS A 179 -10.40 -10.71 -24.46
N GLY A 180 -9.63 -9.66 -24.22
CA GLY A 180 -9.53 -8.52 -25.14
C GLY A 180 -10.66 -7.51 -24.99
N TYR A 181 -11.14 -7.31 -23.76
CA TYR A 181 -12.07 -6.24 -23.46
C TYR A 181 -11.77 -5.54 -22.13
N GLY A 182 -12.10 -4.26 -22.07
CA GLY A 182 -12.11 -3.43 -20.87
C GLY A 182 -13.51 -2.89 -20.64
N LEU A 183 -13.82 -2.60 -19.38
CA LEU A 183 -15.10 -2.06 -18.96
C LEU A 183 -14.88 -0.93 -17.95
N LEU A 184 -15.42 0.24 -18.25
CA LEU A 184 -15.43 1.40 -17.36
C LEU A 184 -16.87 1.74 -17.00
N TRP A 185 -17.23 1.65 -15.72
CA TRP A 185 -18.50 2.21 -15.24
C TRP A 185 -18.39 3.73 -15.15
N HIS A 186 -19.32 4.43 -15.79
CA HIS A 186 -19.34 5.88 -15.82
C HIS A 186 -20.24 6.43 -14.71
N THR A 187 -19.80 6.25 -13.48
CA THR A 187 -20.52 6.65 -12.26
C THR A 187 -19.53 7.10 -11.20
N PHE A 188 -20.00 7.87 -10.21
CA PHE A 188 -19.29 8.19 -8.97
C PHE A 188 -19.83 7.38 -7.77
N LYS A 189 -20.63 6.34 -8.01
CA LYS A 189 -21.17 5.48 -6.94
C LYS A 189 -20.24 4.30 -6.66
N PRO A 190 -20.18 3.82 -5.40
CA PRO A 190 -19.45 2.60 -5.07
C PRO A 190 -19.98 1.39 -5.85
N GLY A 191 -19.13 0.38 -5.98
CA GLY A 191 -19.47 -0.86 -6.65
C GLY A 191 -18.71 -2.07 -6.15
N ARG A 192 -18.99 -3.21 -6.78
CA ARG A 192 -18.41 -4.51 -6.46
C ARG A 192 -18.25 -5.32 -7.74
N TYR A 193 -17.06 -5.87 -7.95
CA TYR A 193 -16.76 -6.77 -9.06
C TYR A 193 -16.43 -8.16 -8.52
N ASP A 194 -17.23 -9.15 -8.91
CA ASP A 194 -17.05 -10.56 -8.55
C ASP A 194 -16.67 -11.34 -9.80
N PHE A 195 -15.47 -11.93 -9.80
CA PHE A 195 -14.89 -12.62 -10.93
C PHE A 195 -14.93 -14.14 -10.75
N GLY A 196 -16.10 -14.66 -10.36
CA GLY A 196 -16.33 -16.09 -10.14
C GLY A 196 -16.07 -16.55 -8.70
N ALA A 197 -16.03 -15.62 -7.74
CA ALA A 197 -15.86 -15.94 -6.32
C ALA A 197 -17.15 -16.52 -5.72
N THR A 198 -18.30 -15.88 -5.98
CA THR A 198 -19.60 -16.35 -5.46
C THR A 198 -20.23 -17.42 -6.35
N GLU A 199 -20.14 -17.25 -7.68
CA GLU A 199 -20.70 -18.17 -8.67
C GLU A 199 -19.65 -18.48 -9.76
N PRO A 200 -18.90 -19.59 -9.66
CA PRO A 200 -17.91 -19.98 -10.67
C PRO A 200 -18.51 -20.01 -12.08
N GLY A 201 -17.79 -19.48 -13.07
CA GLY A 201 -18.28 -19.38 -14.45
C GLY A 201 -19.08 -18.09 -14.73
N LYS A 202 -19.21 -17.19 -13.75
CA LYS A 202 -19.85 -15.88 -13.93
C LYS A 202 -19.00 -14.73 -13.38
N VAL A 203 -18.99 -13.64 -14.13
CA VAL A 203 -18.53 -12.34 -13.66
C VAL A 203 -19.77 -11.50 -13.32
N ILE A 204 -19.88 -11.05 -12.07
CA ILE A 204 -21.02 -10.26 -11.57
C ILE A 204 -20.49 -8.89 -11.15
N LEU A 205 -20.95 -7.85 -11.83
CA LEU A 205 -20.52 -6.47 -11.61
C LEU A 205 -21.72 -5.65 -11.15
N SER A 206 -21.56 -4.84 -10.12
CA SER A 206 -22.64 -3.95 -9.67
C SER A 206 -22.13 -2.63 -9.14
N HIS A 207 -22.99 -1.62 -9.22
CA HIS A 207 -22.79 -0.31 -8.61
C HIS A 207 -24.09 0.16 -7.94
N ASP A 208 -23.95 0.99 -6.91
CA ASP A 208 -25.06 1.58 -6.15
C ASP A 208 -25.72 2.74 -6.92
N GLU A 209 -26.18 2.42 -8.12
CA GLU A 209 -26.83 3.29 -9.08
C GLU A 209 -28.16 2.67 -9.51
N ASN A 210 -29.12 3.49 -9.95
CA ASN A 210 -30.42 2.99 -10.41
C ASN A 210 -30.61 3.02 -11.95
N TYR A 211 -29.56 3.38 -12.67
CA TYR A 211 -29.46 3.33 -14.13
C TYR A 211 -28.13 2.70 -14.55
N LEU A 212 -28.08 2.17 -15.78
CA LEU A 212 -26.88 1.58 -16.36
C LEU A 212 -26.14 2.65 -17.15
N ASP A 213 -24.84 2.79 -16.91
CA ASP A 213 -23.96 3.64 -17.71
C ASP A 213 -22.54 3.08 -17.73
N VAL A 214 -22.18 2.45 -18.85
CA VAL A 214 -20.94 1.67 -18.96
C VAL A 214 -20.31 1.82 -20.33
N PHE A 215 -18.99 2.00 -20.36
CA PHE A 215 -18.20 1.91 -21.58
C PHE A 215 -17.62 0.51 -21.74
N PHE A 216 -17.81 -0.07 -22.92
CA PHE A 216 -17.09 -1.25 -23.38
C PHE A 216 -15.98 -0.82 -24.34
N MET A 217 -14.79 -1.36 -24.11
CA MET A 217 -13.60 -1.18 -24.94
C MET A 217 -13.14 -2.56 -25.41
N VAL A 218 -12.94 -2.77 -26.71
CA VAL A 218 -12.50 -4.06 -27.26
C VAL A 218 -11.18 -3.89 -27.96
N ASN A 219 -10.13 -4.55 -27.46
CA ASN A 219 -8.79 -4.42 -28.01
C ASN A 219 -7.88 -5.54 -27.51
N ASP A 220 -6.73 -5.70 -28.17
CA ASP A 220 -5.82 -6.79 -27.87
C ASP A 220 -4.76 -6.44 -26.83
N GLY A 221 -4.82 -7.11 -25.68
CA GLY A 221 -3.83 -6.97 -24.63
C GLY A 221 -3.96 -5.70 -23.79
N ALA A 222 -3.12 -5.60 -22.76
CA ALA A 222 -3.23 -4.58 -21.74
C ALA A 222 -3.03 -3.16 -22.28
N VAL A 223 -1.96 -2.89 -23.04
CA VAL A 223 -1.61 -1.53 -23.47
C VAL A 223 -2.69 -0.90 -24.36
N PRO A 224 -3.21 -1.57 -25.40
CA PRO A 224 -4.31 -1.01 -26.18
C PRO A 224 -5.58 -0.75 -25.36
N LEU A 225 -5.92 -1.62 -24.40
CA LEU A 225 -7.08 -1.42 -23.51
C LEU A 225 -6.87 -0.27 -22.52
N LEU A 226 -5.66 -0.11 -21.97
CA LEU A 226 -5.29 1.05 -21.16
C LEU A 226 -5.36 2.35 -21.98
N ASN A 227 -4.90 2.32 -23.23
CA ASN A 227 -5.01 3.48 -24.13
C ASN A 227 -6.45 3.81 -24.51
N ASP A 228 -7.34 2.82 -24.62
CA ASP A 228 -8.77 3.06 -24.79
C ASP A 228 -9.36 3.71 -23.52
N PHE A 229 -8.95 3.26 -22.32
CA PHE A 229 -9.29 3.91 -21.05
C PHE A 229 -8.76 5.36 -20.97
N TYR A 230 -7.52 5.60 -21.38
CA TYR A 230 -6.91 6.94 -21.41
C TYR A 230 -7.52 7.86 -22.47
N GLN A 231 -8.00 7.32 -23.59
CA GLN A 231 -8.78 8.11 -24.54
C GLN A 231 -10.00 8.74 -23.85
N LEU A 232 -10.68 7.96 -23.00
CA LEU A 232 -11.85 8.44 -22.26
C LEU A 232 -11.46 9.34 -21.10
N THR A 233 -10.42 8.99 -20.34
CA THR A 233 -10.16 9.54 -19.00
C THR A 233 -8.90 10.40 -18.88
N GLY A 234 -8.09 10.51 -19.93
CA GLY A 234 -6.83 11.25 -19.97
C GLY A 234 -5.60 10.36 -19.76
N ASN A 235 -4.49 10.71 -20.43
CA ASN A 235 -3.22 10.04 -20.24
C ASN A 235 -2.62 10.37 -18.86
N PRO A 236 -1.87 9.44 -18.24
CA PRO A 236 -1.08 9.74 -17.04
C PRO A 236 -0.15 10.95 -17.21
N VAL A 237 0.00 11.74 -16.15
CA VAL A 237 0.99 12.82 -16.12
C VAL A 237 2.42 12.24 -16.11
N LEU A 238 3.34 12.84 -16.86
CA LEU A 238 4.76 12.52 -16.74
C LEU A 238 5.34 13.34 -15.58
N LEU A 239 5.80 12.68 -14.51
CA LEU A 239 6.34 13.37 -13.33
C LEU A 239 7.55 14.26 -13.68
N PRO A 240 7.78 15.36 -12.94
CA PRO A 240 9.03 16.11 -13.07
C PRO A 240 10.20 15.25 -12.58
N LYS A 241 11.42 15.51 -13.09
CA LYS A 241 12.60 14.68 -12.79
C LYS A 241 12.90 14.56 -11.28
N PHE A 242 12.65 15.62 -10.52
CA PHE A 242 12.88 15.61 -9.07
C PHE A 242 11.89 14.71 -8.31
N GLY A 243 10.74 14.35 -8.92
CA GLY A 243 9.77 13.43 -8.32
C GLY A 243 10.22 11.97 -8.30
N PHE A 244 11.25 11.61 -9.07
CA PHE A 244 11.87 10.27 -9.07
C PHE A 244 12.94 10.09 -7.98
N TYR A 245 13.19 11.13 -7.19
CA TYR A 245 14.04 11.09 -6.01
C TYR A 245 13.14 10.99 -4.77
N GLU A 246 13.72 10.56 -3.66
CA GLU A 246 13.00 10.60 -2.39
C GLU A 246 12.62 12.03 -2.00
N GLY A 247 11.44 12.16 -1.41
CA GLY A 247 10.98 13.36 -0.74
C GLY A 247 10.97 13.19 0.77
N HIS A 248 11.06 14.28 1.52
CA HIS A 248 10.92 14.28 2.97
C HIS A 248 9.71 15.12 3.39
N LEU A 249 8.90 14.61 4.32
CA LEU A 249 7.63 15.18 4.71
C LEU A 249 7.48 15.14 6.23
N ASN A 250 7.20 16.28 6.84
CA ASN A 250 6.80 16.40 8.25
C ASN A 250 6.12 17.76 8.50
N ALA A 251 5.69 18.03 9.72
CA ALA A 251 5.44 19.38 10.22
C ALA A 251 6.74 19.97 10.81
N TYR A 252 7.04 21.24 10.51
CA TYR A 252 8.18 21.97 11.11
C TYR A 252 7.77 23.35 11.65
N ASN A 253 6.49 23.52 11.97
CA ASN A 253 5.94 24.83 12.36
C ASN A 253 5.11 24.79 13.65
N ARG A 254 5.01 23.62 14.29
CA ARG A 254 4.06 23.38 15.37
C ARG A 254 4.69 22.79 16.63
N ASP A 255 5.55 21.79 16.46
CA ASP A 255 5.87 20.87 17.55
C ASP A 255 7.08 21.34 18.39
N TYR A 256 7.30 20.68 19.53
CA TYR A 256 8.28 21.06 20.56
C TYR A 256 9.20 19.90 20.93
N TRP A 257 10.48 20.20 21.14
CA TRP A 257 11.49 19.18 21.43
C TRP A 257 12.11 19.31 22.82
N THR A 258 12.26 18.17 23.50
CA THR A 258 12.93 18.06 24.80
C THR A 258 13.99 16.97 24.78
N VAL A 259 15.06 17.14 25.57
CA VAL A 259 16.13 16.13 25.66
C VAL A 259 15.58 14.86 26.31
N THR A 260 15.99 13.69 25.81
CA THR A 260 15.61 12.38 26.33
C THR A 260 16.79 11.42 26.34
N ASP A 261 16.77 10.41 27.21
CA ASP A 261 17.78 9.33 27.21
C ASP A 261 17.36 8.13 26.33
N LYS A 262 16.15 8.16 25.75
CA LYS A 262 15.52 7.04 25.05
C LYS A 262 15.38 7.23 23.53
N GLY A 263 16.05 8.22 22.94
CA GLY A 263 15.93 8.49 21.51
C GLY A 263 16.64 7.45 20.63
N THR A 264 16.27 7.43 19.36
CA THR A 264 16.74 6.44 18.37
C THR A 264 17.81 6.97 17.43
N MET A 265 17.90 8.29 17.28
CA MET A 265 18.91 8.98 16.47
C MET A 265 19.48 10.15 17.27
N ALA A 266 20.82 10.24 17.33
CA ALA A 266 21.50 11.39 17.90
C ALA A 266 21.47 12.55 16.90
N TYR A 267 21.16 13.75 17.40
CA TYR A 267 21.18 14.98 16.63
C TYR A 267 22.59 15.58 16.57
N GLU A 268 22.80 16.65 15.81
CA GLU A 268 24.10 17.25 15.52
C GLU A 268 24.88 17.71 16.77
N ASP A 269 24.19 17.94 17.90
CA ASP A 269 24.80 18.29 19.18
C ASP A 269 25.17 17.06 20.05
N GLY A 270 24.96 15.85 19.53
CA GLY A 270 25.25 14.57 20.18
C GLY A 270 24.18 14.10 21.16
N LYS A 271 23.05 14.80 21.29
CA LYS A 271 21.95 14.43 22.19
C LYS A 271 20.80 13.77 21.45
N PHE A 272 19.92 13.18 22.24
CA PHE A 272 18.66 12.61 21.79
C PHE A 272 17.50 13.49 22.23
N TYR A 273 16.47 13.56 21.39
CA TYR A 273 15.31 14.40 21.64
C TYR A 273 14.00 13.62 21.46
N ALA A 274 12.98 14.04 22.21
CA ALA A 274 11.62 13.59 22.08
C ALA A 274 10.75 14.76 21.62
N GLU A 275 9.95 14.51 20.60
CA GLU A 275 8.97 15.43 20.02
C GLU A 275 7.68 15.44 20.86
N SER A 276 7.02 16.58 20.91
CA SER A 276 5.72 16.76 21.54
C SER A 276 4.91 17.80 20.77
N GLN A 277 3.68 17.44 20.39
CA GLN A 277 2.74 18.40 19.80
C GLN A 277 2.23 19.43 20.82
N LYS A 278 2.37 19.15 22.13
CA LYS A 278 1.98 20.07 23.20
C LYS A 278 3.21 20.82 23.68
N ASP A 279 3.02 22.12 23.94
CA ASP A 279 4.03 22.92 24.63
C ASP A 279 4.30 22.31 26.01
N ASN A 280 5.50 21.76 26.15
CA ASN A 280 6.02 21.15 27.36
C ASN A 280 7.22 21.94 27.92
N GLY A 281 7.39 23.20 27.49
CA GLY A 281 8.57 24.01 27.77
C GLY A 281 9.79 23.65 26.90
N GLY A 282 9.61 22.79 25.90
CA GLY A 282 10.63 22.41 24.92
C GLY A 282 10.95 23.50 23.91
N ILE A 283 11.86 23.19 22.99
CA ILE A 283 12.27 24.09 21.90
C ILE A 283 11.27 23.95 20.76
N LYS A 284 10.58 25.04 20.44
CA LYS A 284 9.59 25.07 19.35
C LYS A 284 10.26 25.05 17.98
N GLU A 285 9.72 24.25 17.07
CA GLU A 285 10.16 24.20 15.68
C GLU A 285 9.81 25.45 14.88
N SER A 286 10.48 25.61 13.74
CA SER A 286 10.17 26.59 12.69
C SER A 286 10.78 26.13 11.37
N LEU A 287 10.21 26.51 10.23
CA LEU A 287 10.76 26.15 8.93
C LEU A 287 12.22 26.62 8.76
N ASN A 288 12.53 27.86 9.15
CA ASN A 288 13.80 28.51 8.82
C ASN A 288 14.85 28.45 9.95
N GLY A 289 14.47 28.01 11.15
CA GLY A 289 15.38 27.90 12.29
C GLY A 289 15.74 29.26 12.90
N GLU A 290 14.81 30.21 12.78
CA GLU A 290 15.00 31.62 13.13
C GLU A 290 14.73 31.93 14.61
N LEU A 291 14.17 30.98 15.37
CA LEU A 291 13.91 31.16 16.80
C LEU A 291 15.17 30.81 17.62
N PRO A 292 15.33 31.39 18.83
CA PRO A 292 16.52 31.15 19.65
C PRO A 292 16.76 29.65 19.94
N GLY A 293 17.86 29.12 19.42
CA GLY A 293 18.32 27.75 19.70
C GLY A 293 17.55 26.64 18.96
N ASN A 294 16.69 26.97 17.99
CA ASN A 294 15.80 25.98 17.37
C ASN A 294 16.25 25.46 15.99
N TYR A 295 17.37 25.94 15.43
CA TYR A 295 17.83 25.52 14.10
C TYR A 295 17.85 23.99 13.95
N LEU A 296 18.27 23.28 15.00
CA LEU A 296 18.33 21.82 15.05
C LEU A 296 16.99 21.14 14.71
N PHE A 297 15.87 21.78 15.01
CA PHE A 297 14.52 21.26 14.81
C PHE A 297 13.80 21.98 13.65
N SER A 298 14.56 22.56 12.74
CA SER A 298 14.02 23.26 11.56
C SER A 298 14.01 22.38 10.32
N ALA A 299 13.13 22.72 9.37
CA ALA A 299 13.12 22.10 8.04
C ALA A 299 14.45 22.33 7.30
N ARG A 300 15.12 23.47 7.50
CA ARG A 300 16.47 23.72 6.93
C ARG A 300 17.51 22.73 7.47
N ALA A 301 17.51 22.45 8.77
CA ALA A 301 18.41 21.45 9.34
C ALA A 301 18.10 20.05 8.84
N ALA A 302 16.83 19.70 8.60
CA ALA A 302 16.47 18.44 7.97
C ALA A 302 17.08 18.32 6.56
N ILE A 303 16.99 19.35 5.70
CA ILE A 303 17.69 19.37 4.40
C ILE A 303 19.20 19.22 4.58
N ASP A 304 19.80 19.93 5.54
CA ASP A 304 21.24 19.84 5.81
C ASP A 304 21.66 18.43 6.23
N ARG A 305 20.81 17.68 6.92
CA ARG A 305 21.08 16.27 7.26
C ARG A 305 21.22 15.39 6.03
N TYR A 306 20.35 15.54 5.03
CA TYR A 306 20.47 14.79 3.78
C TYR A 306 21.80 15.13 3.09
N LEU A 307 22.13 16.42 2.98
CA LEU A 307 23.37 16.87 2.36
C LEU A 307 24.62 16.37 3.11
N ASN A 308 24.64 16.50 4.43
CA ASN A 308 25.78 16.10 5.27
C ASN A 308 25.98 14.58 5.26
N ASN A 309 24.91 13.81 5.01
CA ASN A 309 24.97 12.36 4.87
C ASN A 309 25.08 11.90 3.41
N ASP A 310 25.27 12.80 2.44
CA ASP A 310 25.32 12.51 1.00
C ASP A 310 24.14 11.66 0.50
N MET A 311 22.93 11.99 0.99
CA MET A 311 21.69 11.35 0.59
C MET A 311 21.01 12.17 -0.53
N PRO A 312 20.54 11.52 -1.61
CA PRO A 312 19.68 12.18 -2.59
C PRO A 312 18.40 12.74 -1.98
N LEU A 313 17.94 13.89 -2.45
CA LEU A 313 16.68 14.51 -2.01
C LEU A 313 16.13 15.36 -3.15
N GLY A 314 14.95 15.02 -3.66
CA GLY A 314 14.32 15.76 -4.76
C GLY A 314 13.47 16.93 -4.28
N TRP A 315 12.76 16.74 -3.17
CA TRP A 315 11.76 17.70 -2.70
C TRP A 315 11.47 17.56 -1.19
N PHE A 316 10.88 18.60 -0.61
CA PHE A 316 10.61 18.68 0.82
C PHE A 316 9.23 19.29 1.11
N LEU A 317 8.44 18.67 1.98
CA LEU A 317 7.13 19.15 2.42
C LEU A 317 7.16 19.47 3.92
N PRO A 318 7.04 20.75 4.34
CA PRO A 318 7.31 21.17 5.71
C PRO A 318 6.06 21.36 6.60
N ASN A 319 4.86 21.03 6.10
CA ASN A 319 3.59 21.32 6.77
C ASN A 319 2.64 20.12 6.84
N ASP A 320 3.14 18.88 6.86
CA ASP A 320 2.30 17.69 6.86
C ASP A 320 1.54 17.54 8.19
N GLY A 321 0.22 17.73 8.16
CA GLY A 321 -0.66 17.52 9.30
C GLY A 321 -1.50 18.75 9.71
N TYR A 322 -2.65 18.47 10.33
CA TYR A 322 -3.61 19.50 10.73
C TYR A 322 -3.02 20.50 11.71
N GLY A 323 -3.27 21.79 11.43
CA GLY A 323 -2.80 22.88 12.28
C GLY A 323 -1.29 23.10 12.24
N ALA A 324 -0.53 22.39 11.40
CA ALA A 324 0.90 22.63 11.24
C ALA A 324 1.15 24.04 10.68
N GLY A 325 0.49 24.38 9.56
CA GLY A 325 0.75 25.62 8.83
C GLY A 325 2.20 25.71 8.33
N TYR A 326 2.57 26.84 7.74
CA TYR A 326 3.92 27.06 7.19
C TYR A 326 4.53 28.40 7.62
N GLY A 327 4.00 28.99 8.69
CA GLY A 327 4.52 30.21 9.29
C GLY A 327 3.87 30.52 10.63
N GLN A 328 4.50 31.40 11.41
CA GLN A 328 4.10 31.74 12.77
C GLN A 328 3.72 33.22 12.91
N THR A 329 3.44 33.89 11.78
CA THR A 329 3.00 35.29 11.76
C THR A 329 1.49 35.38 11.89
N SER A 330 0.99 36.57 12.25
CA SER A 330 -0.45 36.84 12.37
C SER A 330 -1.17 37.06 11.04
N THR A 331 -0.47 36.96 9.90
CA THR A 331 -1.03 37.24 8.56
C THR A 331 -0.68 36.14 7.57
N LEU A 332 -1.59 35.84 6.64
CA LEU A 332 -1.33 34.84 5.60
C LEU A 332 -0.13 35.24 4.72
N ASP A 333 -0.02 36.52 4.34
CA ASP A 333 1.11 37.01 3.53
C ASP A 333 2.46 36.86 4.26
N GLY A 334 2.51 37.10 5.58
CA GLY A 334 3.70 36.85 6.39
C GLY A 334 4.08 35.37 6.44
N ASN A 335 3.09 34.47 6.48
CA ASN A 335 3.33 33.03 6.44
C ASN A 335 3.80 32.58 5.04
N ILE A 336 3.24 33.13 3.96
CA ILE A 336 3.69 32.89 2.58
C ILE A 336 5.14 33.37 2.41
N GLN A 337 5.49 34.52 2.97
CA GLN A 337 6.87 35.02 2.95
C GLN A 337 7.82 34.08 3.71
N ASN A 338 7.43 33.56 4.88
CA ASN A 338 8.21 32.57 5.62
C ASN A 338 8.44 31.28 4.81
N LEU A 339 7.39 30.79 4.14
CA LEU A 339 7.48 29.64 3.24
C LEU A 339 8.38 29.93 2.04
N LYS A 340 8.31 31.14 1.47
CA LYS A 340 9.17 31.56 0.37
C LYS A 340 10.65 31.54 0.77
N GLU A 341 10.98 32.04 1.97
CA GLU A 341 12.35 32.02 2.48
C GLU A 341 12.89 30.60 2.65
N PHE A 342 12.04 29.68 3.13
CA PHE A 342 12.38 28.26 3.18
C PHE A 342 12.56 27.68 1.77
N GLY A 343 11.65 27.98 0.85
CA GLY A 343 11.74 27.54 -0.55
C GLY A 343 12.99 28.03 -1.26
N ASP A 344 13.40 29.29 -1.04
CA ASP A 344 14.61 29.85 -1.60
C ASP A 344 15.86 29.14 -1.04
N TYR A 345 15.85 28.79 0.26
CA TYR A 345 16.89 27.96 0.86
C TYR A 345 16.95 26.57 0.23
N ALA A 346 15.83 25.85 0.18
CA ALA A 346 15.74 24.51 -0.38
C ALA A 346 16.22 24.47 -1.84
N ARG A 347 15.76 25.40 -2.68
CA ARG A 347 16.18 25.49 -4.08
C ARG A 347 17.67 25.84 -4.25
N SER A 348 18.26 26.60 -3.32
CA SER A 348 19.71 26.82 -3.30
C SER A 348 20.52 25.53 -3.09
N LYS A 349 19.88 24.47 -2.59
CA LYS A 349 20.41 23.11 -2.41
C LYS A 349 19.91 22.12 -3.46
N GLY A 350 19.17 22.58 -4.48
CA GLY A 350 18.61 21.73 -5.53
C GLY A 350 17.34 20.96 -5.13
N VAL A 351 16.70 21.33 -4.02
CA VAL A 351 15.50 20.68 -3.47
C VAL A 351 14.28 21.55 -3.76
N GLU A 352 13.22 20.97 -4.35
CA GLU A 352 11.95 21.67 -4.54
C GLU A 352 11.09 21.60 -3.28
N ILE A 353 10.10 22.51 -3.14
CA ILE A 353 9.20 22.48 -1.97
C ILE A 353 7.79 22.04 -2.33
N GLY A 354 7.17 21.32 -1.41
CA GLY A 354 5.80 20.88 -1.46
C GLY A 354 4.95 21.41 -0.31
N LEU A 355 3.63 21.24 -0.43
CA LEU A 355 2.69 21.48 0.66
C LEU A 355 1.65 20.37 0.78
N TRP A 356 1.38 19.99 2.02
CA TRP A 356 0.16 19.27 2.37
C TRP A 356 -1.02 20.25 2.29
N THR A 357 -2.11 19.85 1.64
CA THR A 357 -3.18 20.76 1.26
C THR A 357 -4.57 20.25 1.56
N GLN A 358 -5.37 21.11 2.21
CA GLN A 358 -6.76 20.89 2.62
C GLN A 358 -7.75 21.39 1.55
N SER A 359 -9.04 21.13 1.75
CA SER A 359 -10.11 21.44 0.80
C SER A 359 -10.32 22.94 0.53
N ASP A 360 -10.11 23.80 1.52
CA ASP A 360 -10.19 25.26 1.37
C ASP A 360 -8.88 25.79 0.74
N LEU A 361 -8.76 25.71 -0.59
CA LEU A 361 -7.56 26.15 -1.35
C LEU A 361 -7.36 27.67 -1.41
N HIS A 362 -8.36 28.44 -1.01
CA HIS A 362 -8.40 29.89 -1.14
C HIS A 362 -8.74 30.58 0.20
N PRO A 363 -8.34 31.86 0.37
CA PRO A 363 -8.57 32.57 1.62
C PRO A 363 -10.04 32.65 2.00
N LYS A 364 -10.31 32.46 3.30
CA LYS A 364 -11.67 32.45 3.87
C LYS A 364 -11.75 33.39 5.07
N GLU A 365 -12.70 34.31 5.03
CA GLU A 365 -12.89 35.30 6.09
C GLU A 365 -13.24 34.61 7.42
N GLY A 366 -12.67 35.09 8.53
CA GLY A 366 -12.90 34.55 9.87
C GLY A 366 -12.04 33.34 10.27
N VAL A 367 -11.26 32.76 9.34
CA VAL A 367 -10.25 31.71 9.65
C VAL A 367 -8.94 32.38 10.07
N GLU A 368 -8.24 31.84 11.08
CA GLU A 368 -6.93 32.39 11.49
C GLU A 368 -5.86 32.20 10.40
N ALA A 369 -4.90 33.12 10.32
CA ALA A 369 -3.85 33.10 9.29
C ALA A 369 -3.01 31.82 9.26
N LEU A 370 -2.88 31.11 10.40
CA LEU A 370 -2.20 29.82 10.48
C LEU A 370 -2.91 28.72 9.69
N LEU A 371 -4.24 28.79 9.60
CA LEU A 371 -5.13 27.78 9.02
C LEU A 371 -5.67 28.18 7.63
N GLN A 372 -5.38 29.40 7.17
CA GLN A 372 -5.76 29.85 5.83
C GLN A 372 -4.78 29.34 4.77
N ARG A 373 -5.26 29.23 3.52
CA ARG A 373 -4.48 28.87 2.34
C ARG A 373 -4.73 29.84 1.20
N ASP A 374 -3.73 30.01 0.36
CA ASP A 374 -3.86 30.70 -0.94
C ASP A 374 -2.96 29.96 -1.93
N ILE A 375 -3.53 28.92 -2.56
CA ILE A 375 -2.76 28.05 -3.45
C ILE A 375 -2.12 28.81 -4.61
N VAL A 376 -2.72 29.92 -5.06
CA VAL A 376 -2.18 30.75 -6.12
C VAL A 376 -0.90 31.44 -5.65
N LYS A 377 -0.90 32.05 -4.46
CA LYS A 377 0.32 32.68 -3.90
C LYS A 377 1.36 31.65 -3.48
N GLU A 378 0.95 30.50 -2.96
CA GLU A 378 1.86 29.42 -2.59
C GLU A 378 2.62 28.90 -3.83
N VAL A 379 1.94 28.69 -4.95
CA VAL A 379 2.56 28.25 -6.21
C VAL A 379 3.36 29.37 -6.89
N ARG A 380 2.77 30.57 -7.01
CA ARG A 380 3.35 31.71 -7.76
C ARG A 380 4.46 32.42 -6.99
N ASP A 381 4.22 32.73 -5.72
CA ASP A 381 5.05 33.64 -4.93
C ASP A 381 6.07 32.87 -4.05
N ALA A 382 5.64 31.78 -3.39
CA ALA A 382 6.55 30.94 -2.60
C ALA A 382 7.29 29.88 -3.44
N GLY A 383 6.74 29.53 -4.61
CA GLY A 383 7.36 28.60 -5.56
C GLY A 383 7.12 27.13 -5.22
N VAL A 384 5.95 26.78 -4.67
CA VAL A 384 5.56 25.39 -4.40
C VAL A 384 5.40 24.59 -5.70
N ARG A 385 5.94 23.37 -5.75
CA ARG A 385 5.94 22.47 -6.93
C ARG A 385 5.43 21.06 -6.66
N VAL A 386 5.15 20.71 -5.41
CA VAL A 386 4.57 19.41 -5.02
C VAL A 386 3.36 19.65 -4.15
N LEU A 387 2.25 18.96 -4.39
CA LEU A 387 1.15 18.94 -3.43
C LEU A 387 0.86 17.52 -2.97
N LYS A 388 0.63 17.37 -1.66
CA LYS A 388 0.06 16.16 -1.07
C LYS A 388 -1.37 16.48 -0.62
N THR A 389 -2.36 15.75 -1.12
CA THR A 389 -3.76 16.01 -0.76
C THR A 389 -4.09 15.43 0.60
N ASP A 390 -4.77 16.21 1.44
CA ASP A 390 -5.30 15.80 2.73
C ASP A 390 -6.41 14.74 2.62
N VAL A 391 -6.38 13.73 3.51
CA VAL A 391 -7.46 12.74 3.64
C VAL A 391 -8.79 13.38 4.04
N ALA A 392 -8.88 14.46 4.82
CA ALA A 392 -10.22 15.08 5.06
C ALA A 392 -10.77 15.81 3.83
N TRP A 393 -9.91 16.12 2.86
CA TRP A 393 -10.37 16.67 1.59
C TRP A 393 -10.84 15.58 0.64
N VAL A 394 -9.95 14.64 0.31
CA VAL A 394 -10.23 13.62 -0.72
C VAL A 394 -10.86 12.35 -0.15
N GLY A 395 -10.94 12.22 1.18
CA GLY A 395 -11.36 11.02 1.92
C GLY A 395 -12.79 10.58 1.71
N ALA A 396 -13.67 11.48 1.24
CA ALA A 396 -14.99 11.08 0.77
C ALA A 396 -14.93 10.23 -0.51
N GLY A 397 -13.80 10.26 -1.23
CA GLY A 397 -13.53 9.54 -2.46
C GLY A 397 -14.33 10.04 -3.66
N TYR A 398 -14.38 9.23 -4.72
CA TYR A 398 -15.23 9.44 -5.89
C TYR A 398 -15.01 10.83 -6.53
N SER A 399 -16.04 11.69 -6.55
CA SER A 399 -15.95 13.04 -7.11
C SER A 399 -15.11 14.00 -6.27
N PHE A 400 -15.03 13.82 -4.93
CA PHE A 400 -14.19 14.67 -4.09
C PHE A 400 -12.71 14.49 -4.42
N GLY A 401 -12.25 13.24 -4.49
CA GLY A 401 -10.87 12.93 -4.85
C GLY A 401 -10.49 13.47 -6.23
N LEU A 402 -11.36 13.27 -7.23
CA LEU A 402 -11.09 13.74 -8.59
C LEU A 402 -11.18 15.27 -8.75
N ASN A 403 -12.16 15.91 -8.11
CA ASN A 403 -12.28 17.38 -8.10
C ASN A 403 -11.04 18.01 -7.46
N GLY A 404 -10.59 17.47 -6.33
CA GLY A 404 -9.51 18.07 -5.58
C GLY A 404 -8.18 18.12 -6.34
N VAL A 405 -7.86 17.06 -7.07
CA VAL A 405 -6.65 17.02 -7.90
C VAL A 405 -6.78 17.81 -9.21
N ALA A 406 -8.01 18.01 -9.72
CA ALA A 406 -8.25 18.70 -10.98
C ALA A 406 -7.91 20.20 -10.89
N ASP A 407 -8.38 20.87 -9.83
CA ASP A 407 -8.15 22.31 -9.64
C ASP A 407 -6.66 22.65 -9.55
N VAL A 408 -5.93 21.91 -8.71
CA VAL A 408 -4.48 22.02 -8.59
C VAL A 408 -3.78 21.69 -9.92
N GLY A 409 -4.26 20.67 -10.63
CA GLY A 409 -3.72 20.24 -11.92
C GLY A 409 -3.74 21.36 -12.97
N GLU A 410 -4.65 22.33 -12.84
CA GLU A 410 -4.74 23.52 -13.70
C GLU A 410 -3.97 24.73 -13.12
N ILE A 411 -4.00 24.92 -11.80
CA ILE A 411 -3.29 26.01 -11.12
C ILE A 411 -1.77 25.88 -11.26
N MET A 412 -1.23 24.67 -11.12
CA MET A 412 0.22 24.44 -11.16
C MET A 412 0.85 24.86 -12.50
N PRO A 413 0.33 24.48 -13.68
CA PRO A 413 0.85 24.99 -14.94
C PRO A 413 0.56 26.48 -15.15
N TYR A 414 -0.65 26.94 -14.83
CA TYR A 414 -1.07 28.31 -15.16
C TYR A 414 -0.33 29.38 -14.33
N TYR A 415 -0.24 29.18 -13.01
CA TYR A 415 0.42 30.14 -12.10
C TYR A 415 1.87 29.75 -11.74
N GLY A 416 2.27 28.49 -11.95
CA GLY A 416 3.59 27.95 -11.59
C GLY A 416 4.63 27.99 -12.72
N SER A 417 4.52 28.93 -13.67
CA SER A 417 5.44 29.07 -14.82
C SER A 417 5.47 27.81 -15.71
N ASN A 418 4.30 27.32 -16.11
CA ASN A 418 4.12 26.13 -16.94
C ASN A 418 4.66 24.83 -16.30
N ALA A 419 4.87 24.81 -14.97
CA ALA A 419 5.32 23.62 -14.25
C ALA A 419 4.32 22.48 -14.45
N ARG A 420 4.83 21.28 -14.76
CA ARG A 420 3.96 20.11 -14.84
C ARG A 420 3.47 19.73 -13.43
N PRO A 421 2.22 19.27 -13.27
CA PRO A 421 1.70 18.89 -11.96
C PRO A 421 2.52 17.75 -11.35
N PHE A 422 2.87 17.90 -10.07
CA PHE A 422 3.29 16.80 -9.22
C PHE A 422 2.41 16.78 -7.98
N ILE A 423 1.36 15.97 -8.06
CA ILE A 423 0.36 15.81 -7.01
C ILE A 423 0.44 14.36 -6.53
N ILE A 424 0.55 14.19 -5.22
CA ILE A 424 0.48 12.90 -4.54
C ILE A 424 -0.87 12.86 -3.83
N SER A 425 -1.69 11.88 -4.20
CA SER A 425 -3.04 11.74 -3.69
C SER A 425 -3.34 10.28 -3.32
N LEU A 426 -4.57 10.04 -2.93
CA LEU A 426 -5.16 8.77 -2.51
C LEU A 426 -6.67 8.90 -2.76
N ASP A 427 -7.44 7.84 -2.60
CA ASP A 427 -8.91 7.89 -2.72
C ASP A 427 -9.40 8.46 -4.05
N GLY A 428 -8.66 8.16 -5.10
CA GLY A 428 -8.93 8.62 -6.45
C GLY A 428 -10.16 7.96 -7.07
N TRP A 429 -10.34 8.24 -8.36
CA TRP A 429 -11.36 7.63 -9.19
C TRP A 429 -10.87 7.54 -10.64
N ALA A 430 -11.71 7.08 -11.57
CA ALA A 430 -11.38 7.09 -12.99
C ALA A 430 -11.08 8.52 -13.46
N GLY A 431 -9.84 8.75 -13.93
CA GLY A 431 -9.35 10.05 -14.37
C GLY A 431 -8.24 10.65 -13.52
N THR A 432 -8.04 10.18 -12.28
CA THR A 432 -7.02 10.75 -11.38
C THR A 432 -5.61 10.76 -11.98
N GLN A 433 -5.26 9.75 -12.80
CA GLN A 433 -3.92 9.61 -13.38
C GLN A 433 -3.47 10.82 -14.22
N ARG A 434 -4.42 11.58 -14.80
CA ARG A 434 -4.08 12.75 -15.63
C ARG A 434 -3.62 13.96 -14.81
N TYR A 435 -3.82 13.93 -13.50
CA TYR A 435 -3.44 15.01 -12.59
C TYR A 435 -2.44 14.57 -11.52
N ALA A 436 -2.61 13.37 -10.96
CA ALA A 436 -1.92 12.95 -9.75
C ALA A 436 -1.40 11.50 -9.81
N GLY A 437 -0.30 11.27 -9.10
CA GLY A 437 0.09 9.94 -8.65
C GLY A 437 -0.64 9.54 -7.36
N ILE A 438 -0.60 8.26 -7.03
CA ILE A 438 -1.24 7.72 -5.83
C ILE A 438 -0.18 7.28 -4.81
N TRP A 439 -0.46 7.54 -3.54
CA TRP A 439 0.19 6.98 -2.37
C TRP A 439 -0.74 5.95 -1.70
N SER A 440 -0.18 4.86 -1.18
CA SER A 440 -0.97 3.72 -0.66
C SER A 440 -1.62 3.94 0.71
N GLY A 441 -1.37 5.06 1.38
CA GLY A 441 -1.96 5.34 2.69
C GLY A 441 -1.00 5.12 3.87
N ASP A 442 -1.51 5.27 5.08
CA ASP A 442 -0.75 5.13 6.32
C ASP A 442 -0.64 3.67 6.76
N GLN A 443 0.56 3.11 6.85
CA GLN A 443 0.78 1.77 7.42
C GLN A 443 2.02 1.69 8.32
N THR A 444 2.07 0.62 9.12
CA THR A 444 3.17 0.30 10.04
C THR A 444 4.34 -0.35 9.29
N GLY A 445 5.51 0.29 9.32
CA GLY A 445 6.77 -0.30 8.83
C GLY A 445 7.57 -1.00 9.92
N GLY A 446 8.78 -1.43 9.59
CA GLY A 446 9.56 -2.36 10.42
C GLY A 446 9.01 -3.79 10.48
N ASP A 447 8.05 -4.11 9.62
CA ASP A 447 7.41 -5.41 9.47
C ASP A 447 7.59 -5.93 8.04
N TRP A 448 7.90 -7.22 7.87
CA TRP A 448 8.03 -7.85 6.56
C TRP A 448 6.73 -7.78 5.73
N GLU A 449 5.58 -7.78 6.41
CA GLU A 449 4.28 -7.60 5.78
C GLU A 449 4.24 -6.29 4.96
N TYR A 450 4.87 -5.22 5.47
CA TYR A 450 4.95 -3.92 4.78
C TYR A 450 5.50 -4.05 3.37
N ILE A 451 6.53 -4.88 3.17
CA ILE A 451 7.08 -5.13 1.83
C ILE A 451 6.17 -6.08 1.05
N ARG A 452 5.73 -7.18 1.67
CA ARG A 452 4.98 -8.26 1.01
C ARG A 452 3.74 -7.76 0.29
N PHE A 453 2.87 -6.99 0.95
CA PHE A 453 1.62 -6.57 0.32
C PHE A 453 1.81 -5.39 -0.66
N HIS A 454 2.85 -4.57 -0.51
CA HIS A 454 3.10 -3.44 -1.41
C HIS A 454 3.54 -3.87 -2.81
N VAL A 455 4.31 -4.94 -2.97
CA VAL A 455 4.75 -5.40 -4.31
C VAL A 455 3.57 -5.64 -5.27
N PRO A 456 2.56 -6.48 -4.94
CA PRO A 456 1.39 -6.65 -5.80
C PRO A 456 0.51 -5.40 -5.88
N THR A 457 0.50 -4.54 -4.87
CA THR A 457 -0.21 -3.25 -4.90
C THR A 457 0.32 -2.34 -6.01
N PHE A 458 1.65 -2.23 -6.13
CA PHE A 458 2.30 -1.44 -7.18
C PHE A 458 2.02 -2.00 -8.58
N ILE A 459 2.05 -3.34 -8.71
CA ILE A 459 1.70 -4.02 -9.95
C ILE A 459 0.24 -3.73 -10.33
N GLY A 460 -0.69 -3.89 -9.39
CA GLY A 460 -2.12 -3.66 -9.59
C GLY A 460 -2.46 -2.21 -9.97
N SER A 461 -1.75 -1.23 -9.41
CA SER A 461 -1.87 0.18 -9.79
C SER A 461 -1.59 0.40 -11.27
N GLY A 462 -0.45 -0.11 -11.77
CA GLY A 462 -0.08 0.01 -13.18
C GLY A 462 -1.11 -0.64 -14.13
N LEU A 463 -1.65 -1.80 -13.75
CA LEU A 463 -2.70 -2.50 -14.52
C LEU A 463 -4.07 -1.81 -14.46
N SER A 464 -4.26 -0.88 -13.53
CA SER A 464 -5.45 -0.04 -13.39
C SER A 464 -5.32 1.31 -14.09
N GLY A 465 -4.22 1.52 -14.82
CA GLY A 465 -3.96 2.76 -15.55
C GLY A 465 -3.33 3.87 -14.72
N GLN A 466 -2.85 3.58 -13.51
CA GLN A 466 -2.13 4.50 -12.64
C GLN A 466 -0.65 4.08 -12.52
N PRO A 467 0.24 4.56 -13.41
CA PRO A 467 1.65 4.19 -13.36
C PRO A 467 2.47 4.95 -12.31
N ASN A 468 1.96 6.07 -11.80
CA ASN A 468 2.63 6.89 -10.78
C ASN A 468 2.09 6.48 -9.40
N ILE A 469 2.75 5.50 -8.78
CA ILE A 469 2.39 4.93 -7.47
C ILE A 469 3.57 5.04 -6.50
N THR A 470 3.27 5.23 -5.21
CA THR A 470 4.25 5.31 -4.12
C THR A 470 3.68 4.81 -2.80
N ASN A 471 4.54 4.66 -1.82
CA ASN A 471 4.25 4.45 -0.40
C ASN A 471 5.38 5.05 0.45
N ASP A 472 5.26 4.99 1.77
CA ASP A 472 6.24 5.55 2.70
C ASP A 472 7.49 4.69 2.81
N MET A 473 8.67 5.29 2.98
CA MET A 473 9.90 4.57 3.25
C MET A 473 9.85 4.00 4.68
N ASP A 474 9.80 2.67 4.79
CA ASP A 474 9.67 1.95 6.06
C ASP A 474 8.43 2.38 6.89
N GLY A 475 7.32 2.68 6.20
CA GLY A 475 6.03 3.07 6.79
C GLY A 475 6.03 4.42 7.51
N ILE A 476 4.86 5.02 7.70
CA ILE A 476 4.69 6.21 8.55
C ILE A 476 4.82 5.84 10.04
N PHE A 477 4.19 4.73 10.45
CA PHE A 477 4.26 4.19 11.82
C PHE A 477 5.35 3.13 11.94
N GLY A 478 5.60 2.65 13.16
CA GLY A 478 6.59 1.59 13.41
C GLY A 478 8.03 1.97 13.05
N GLY A 479 8.82 0.99 12.62
CA GLY A 479 10.25 1.13 12.33
C GLY A 479 11.13 0.26 13.24
N LYS A 480 12.38 0.70 13.49
CA LYS A 480 13.41 0.02 14.33
C LYS A 480 13.86 -1.38 13.87
N ASN A 481 13.35 -1.89 12.76
CA ASN A 481 13.78 -3.16 12.18
C ASN A 481 14.77 -2.90 11.04
N LEU A 482 16.07 -3.05 11.35
CA LEU A 482 17.16 -2.73 10.43
C LEU A 482 17.09 -3.54 9.11
N PRO A 483 16.88 -4.87 9.12
CA PRO A 483 16.67 -5.61 7.87
C PRO A 483 15.52 -5.11 7.02
N VAL A 484 14.33 -4.89 7.59
CA VAL A 484 13.15 -4.44 6.83
C VAL A 484 13.39 -3.05 6.24
N ASN A 485 13.94 -2.11 7.01
CA ASN A 485 14.30 -0.79 6.53
C ASN A 485 15.22 -0.86 5.31
N ILE A 486 16.33 -1.62 5.42
CA ILE A 486 17.26 -1.80 4.30
C ILE A 486 16.55 -2.43 3.09
N ARG A 487 15.78 -3.50 3.29
CA ARG A 487 15.10 -4.19 2.19
C ARG A 487 14.09 -3.29 1.49
N ASP A 488 13.42 -2.40 2.23
CA ASP A 488 12.46 -1.46 1.67
C ASP A 488 13.12 -0.41 0.75
N PHE A 489 14.22 0.21 1.18
CA PHE A 489 15.03 1.09 0.33
C PHE A 489 15.58 0.38 -0.92
N GLN A 490 15.97 -0.88 -0.76
CA GLN A 490 16.52 -1.66 -1.86
C GLN A 490 15.53 -1.83 -3.01
N TRP A 491 14.31 -2.29 -2.75
CA TRP A 491 13.38 -2.58 -3.83
C TRP A 491 12.74 -1.31 -4.43
N LYS A 492 12.55 -0.26 -3.62
CA LYS A 492 12.00 1.03 -4.05
C LYS A 492 12.96 1.89 -4.89
N THR A 493 14.23 1.51 -4.93
CA THR A 493 15.16 1.95 -5.98
C THR A 493 14.57 1.74 -7.39
N PHE A 494 13.73 0.71 -7.55
CA PHE A 494 13.08 0.34 -8.80
C PHE A 494 11.57 0.67 -8.81
N THR A 495 11.17 1.77 -8.17
CA THR A 495 9.81 2.30 -8.19
C THR A 495 9.78 3.79 -8.54
N PRO A 496 8.60 4.35 -8.93
CA PRO A 496 8.52 5.74 -9.42
C PRO A 496 8.91 6.82 -8.41
N MET A 497 8.49 6.70 -7.15
CA MET A 497 8.62 7.74 -6.11
C MET A 497 8.90 7.09 -4.75
N GLU A 498 9.46 7.87 -3.81
CA GLU A 498 9.81 7.44 -2.43
C GLU A 498 9.46 8.57 -1.45
N LEU A 499 8.71 8.26 -0.38
CA LEU A 499 8.26 9.26 0.61
C LEU A 499 8.84 8.95 1.99
N ASN A 500 9.75 9.76 2.49
CA ASN A 500 10.16 9.71 3.89
C ASN A 500 9.14 10.48 4.74
N MET A 501 8.09 9.78 5.21
CA MET A 501 6.96 10.34 5.95
C MET A 501 7.24 10.40 7.47
N ASP A 502 7.90 11.46 7.91
CA ASP A 502 8.47 11.60 9.26
C ASP A 502 7.45 12.14 10.29
N GLY A 503 7.82 12.09 11.59
CA GLY A 503 7.05 12.68 12.70
C GLY A 503 6.14 11.71 13.46
N TRP A 504 5.90 10.51 12.93
CA TRP A 504 4.93 9.54 13.50
C TRP A 504 5.51 8.16 13.80
N GLY A 505 6.76 7.92 13.39
CA GLY A 505 7.42 6.63 13.54
C GLY A 505 7.96 6.37 14.94
N ALA A 506 8.30 5.10 15.20
CA ALA A 506 9.07 4.73 16.39
C ALA A 506 10.53 5.27 16.34
N ASN A 507 10.99 5.67 15.14
CA ASN A 507 12.20 6.41 14.88
C ASN A 507 11.96 7.46 13.79
N PRO A 508 12.81 8.51 13.70
CA PRO A 508 12.79 9.44 12.58
C PRO A 508 12.92 8.70 11.24
N LYS A 509 12.21 9.15 10.22
CA LYS A 509 12.16 8.49 8.89
C LYS A 509 13.23 9.02 7.94
N TYR A 510 14.47 9.14 8.42
CA TYR A 510 15.61 9.45 7.57
C TYR A 510 16.28 8.17 7.06
N PRO A 511 16.87 8.15 5.85
CA PRO A 511 17.57 6.98 5.31
C PRO A 511 18.72 6.47 6.21
N GLN A 512 19.33 7.36 6.99
CA GLN A 512 20.42 7.07 7.94
C GLN A 512 19.96 6.81 9.39
N ALA A 513 18.66 6.83 9.67
CA ALA A 513 18.14 6.87 11.05
C ALA A 513 18.52 5.65 11.90
N LEU A 514 18.76 4.49 11.27
CA LEU A 514 19.13 3.25 11.96
C LEU A 514 20.65 3.00 12.01
N GLY A 515 21.47 3.95 11.56
CA GLY A 515 22.94 3.85 11.61
C GLY A 515 23.53 2.82 10.65
N GLU A 516 24.79 2.41 10.89
CA GLU A 516 25.48 1.43 10.04
C GLU A 516 25.04 -0.01 10.35
N PRO A 517 24.90 -0.90 9.34
CA PRO A 517 25.22 -0.68 7.92
C PRO A 517 24.10 -0.05 7.08
N ALA A 518 22.93 0.25 7.67
CA ALA A 518 21.78 0.78 6.93
C ALA A 518 22.10 2.08 6.19
N THR A 519 22.77 3.03 6.83
CA THR A 519 23.21 4.30 6.20
C THR A 519 23.99 4.09 4.91
N SER A 520 25.02 3.24 4.93
CA SER A 520 25.84 2.96 3.75
C SER A 520 25.07 2.25 2.64
N ILE A 521 24.21 1.30 3.00
CA ILE A 521 23.42 0.52 2.04
C ILE A 521 22.33 1.39 1.42
N ASN A 522 21.53 2.08 2.24
CA ASN A 522 20.45 2.97 1.77
C ASN A 522 21.02 4.05 0.84
N ARG A 523 22.14 4.69 1.21
CA ARG A 523 22.85 5.64 0.33
C ARG A 523 23.24 5.00 -1.01
N THR A 524 23.77 3.79 -0.99
CA THR A 524 24.18 3.08 -2.21
C THR A 524 23.01 2.86 -3.18
N TYR A 525 21.85 2.48 -2.66
CA TYR A 525 20.64 2.24 -3.45
C TYR A 525 19.98 3.53 -3.94
N LEU A 526 19.93 4.58 -3.10
CA LEU A 526 19.47 5.91 -3.53
C LEU A 526 20.38 6.52 -4.61
N LYS A 527 21.71 6.37 -4.49
CA LYS A 527 22.66 6.78 -5.53
C LYS A 527 22.48 5.97 -6.81
N MET A 528 22.22 4.67 -6.72
CA MET A 528 21.90 3.83 -7.88
C MET A 528 20.63 4.33 -8.58
N LYS A 529 19.57 4.66 -7.85
CA LYS A 529 18.36 5.28 -8.40
C LYS A 529 18.67 6.56 -9.17
N SER A 530 19.53 7.42 -8.60
CA SER A 530 19.99 8.66 -9.25
C SER A 530 20.78 8.43 -10.54
N GLU A 531 21.62 7.39 -10.58
CA GLU A 531 22.39 6.99 -11.77
C GLU A 531 21.47 6.44 -12.86
N LEU A 532 20.38 5.76 -12.48
CA LEU A 532 19.37 5.18 -13.38
C LEU A 532 18.29 6.17 -13.86
N LEU A 533 18.32 7.44 -13.44
CA LEU A 533 17.29 8.40 -13.82
C LEU A 533 17.01 8.45 -15.34
N PRO A 534 18.01 8.45 -16.26
CA PRO A 534 17.71 8.46 -17.69
C PRO A 534 16.91 7.24 -18.17
N TYR A 535 17.23 6.04 -17.67
CA TYR A 535 16.45 4.83 -17.94
C TYR A 535 15.03 4.94 -17.36
N THR A 536 14.92 5.30 -16.08
CA THR A 536 13.64 5.46 -15.38
C THR A 536 12.76 6.50 -16.08
N TYR A 537 13.33 7.62 -16.52
CA TYR A 537 12.62 8.69 -17.19
C TYR A 537 12.12 8.28 -18.57
N THR A 538 12.90 7.46 -19.28
CA THR A 538 12.48 6.87 -20.55
C THR A 538 11.25 5.97 -20.38
N ILE A 539 11.26 5.07 -19.39
CA ILE A 539 10.13 4.17 -19.16
C ILE A 539 8.94 4.89 -18.50
N ALA A 540 9.17 5.98 -17.77
CA ALA A 540 8.11 6.87 -17.30
C ALA A 540 7.40 7.55 -18.48
N ARG A 541 8.16 7.98 -19.50
CA ARG A 541 7.56 8.49 -20.73
C ARG A 541 6.76 7.43 -21.47
N GLU A 542 7.26 6.18 -21.53
CA GLU A 542 6.49 5.05 -22.09
C GLU A 542 5.15 4.87 -21.35
N ALA A 543 5.16 4.96 -20.03
CA ALA A 543 3.97 4.74 -19.19
C ALA A 543 2.82 5.75 -19.40
N VAL A 544 3.08 6.90 -20.04
CA VAL A 544 2.04 7.89 -20.40
C VAL A 544 1.01 7.32 -21.40
N ASN A 545 1.41 6.35 -22.24
CA ASN A 545 0.52 5.75 -23.24
C ASN A 545 0.95 4.34 -23.66
N GLY A 546 1.61 3.63 -22.75
CA GLY A 546 2.31 2.38 -23.01
C GLY A 546 2.31 1.49 -21.77
N LYS A 547 3.34 0.67 -21.60
CA LYS A 547 3.45 -0.18 -20.41
C LYS A 547 3.81 0.68 -19.19
N PRO A 548 3.26 0.37 -18.01
CA PRO A 548 3.68 1.03 -16.77
C PRO A 548 5.18 0.79 -16.49
N MET A 549 5.74 1.58 -15.58
CA MET A 549 7.14 1.42 -15.15
C MET A 549 7.33 0.11 -14.38
N VAL A 550 6.47 -0.14 -13.38
CA VAL A 550 6.36 -1.41 -12.64
C VAL A 550 5.40 -2.32 -13.39
N ARG A 551 5.91 -3.42 -13.94
CA ARG A 551 5.18 -4.30 -14.86
C ARG A 551 4.95 -5.67 -14.24
N ALA A 552 3.71 -6.12 -14.28
CA ALA A 552 3.40 -7.54 -14.11
C ALA A 552 4.17 -8.37 -15.15
N MET A 553 4.67 -9.54 -14.75
CA MET A 553 5.51 -10.39 -15.62
C MET A 553 4.84 -10.70 -16.98
N PHE A 554 3.53 -10.92 -16.98
CA PHE A 554 2.77 -11.27 -18.18
C PHE A 554 2.70 -10.15 -19.24
N LEU A 555 3.01 -8.89 -18.89
CA LEU A 555 3.00 -7.77 -19.86
C LEU A 555 4.08 -7.92 -20.94
N ASP A 556 5.18 -8.60 -20.60
CA ASP A 556 6.28 -8.91 -21.51
C ASP A 556 6.38 -10.42 -21.80
N TYR A 557 5.98 -11.27 -20.84
CA TYR A 557 6.12 -12.73 -20.93
C TYR A 557 4.82 -13.46 -20.55
N PRO A 558 3.75 -13.37 -21.35
CA PRO A 558 2.46 -13.98 -21.02
C PRO A 558 2.51 -15.51 -21.11
N ASN A 559 2.28 -16.18 -19.97
CA ASN A 559 2.06 -17.62 -19.89
C ASN A 559 1.18 -17.98 -18.66
N ALA A 560 0.73 -19.23 -18.57
CA ALA A 560 -0.17 -19.69 -17.51
C ALA A 560 0.33 -19.43 -16.08
N TYR A 561 1.65 -19.43 -15.86
CA TYR A 561 2.25 -19.15 -14.55
C TYR A 561 2.18 -17.65 -14.20
N THR A 562 2.41 -16.78 -15.18
CA THR A 562 2.46 -15.31 -14.99
C THR A 562 1.10 -14.62 -14.93
N LEU A 563 0.02 -15.26 -15.41
CA LEU A 563 -1.31 -14.64 -15.50
C LEU A 563 -2.01 -14.52 -14.14
N GLY A 564 -1.77 -15.50 -13.26
CA GLY A 564 -2.32 -15.52 -11.89
C GLY A 564 -1.39 -14.88 -10.87
N THR A 565 -1.51 -15.30 -9.61
CA THR A 565 -0.77 -14.72 -8.47
C THR A 565 0.64 -15.30 -8.27
N ALA A 566 1.08 -16.28 -9.08
CA ALA A 566 2.35 -16.98 -8.84
C ALA A 566 3.59 -16.07 -8.91
N THR A 567 3.49 -14.92 -9.60
CA THR A 567 4.58 -13.92 -9.67
C THR A 567 4.26 -12.63 -8.91
N GLN A 568 3.39 -12.68 -7.89
CA GLN A 568 2.93 -11.48 -7.16
C GLN A 568 4.02 -10.74 -6.38
N TYR A 569 5.16 -11.38 -6.10
CA TYR A 569 6.26 -10.81 -5.33
C TYR A 569 7.50 -10.50 -6.18
N GLN A 570 7.30 -10.23 -7.47
CA GLN A 570 8.33 -9.76 -8.38
C GLN A 570 7.70 -8.97 -9.53
N PHE A 571 8.49 -8.13 -10.18
CA PHE A 571 8.04 -7.33 -11.32
C PHE A 571 9.19 -7.06 -12.28
N LEU A 572 8.85 -6.61 -13.50
CA LEU A 572 9.81 -5.97 -14.38
C LEU A 572 9.78 -4.46 -14.14
N PHE A 573 10.95 -3.85 -13.98
CA PHE A 573 11.09 -2.40 -13.96
C PHE A 573 11.55 -1.93 -15.34
N GLY A 574 10.58 -1.49 -16.15
CA GLY A 574 10.79 -1.32 -17.58
C GLY A 574 11.10 -2.66 -18.29
N PRO A 575 11.70 -2.63 -19.49
CA PRO A 575 11.99 -3.85 -20.25
C PRO A 575 13.26 -4.59 -19.81
N SER A 576 14.15 -3.95 -19.04
CA SER A 576 15.53 -4.43 -18.84
C SER A 576 15.78 -5.08 -17.48
N PHE A 577 15.05 -4.71 -16.43
CA PHE A 577 15.28 -5.20 -15.07
C PHE A 577 14.14 -6.08 -14.59
N LEU A 578 14.48 -7.24 -14.02
CA LEU A 578 13.60 -8.04 -13.19
C LEU A 578 14.00 -7.83 -11.73
N VAL A 579 13.04 -7.44 -10.91
CA VAL A 579 13.25 -7.12 -9.48
C VAL A 579 12.42 -8.10 -8.66
N ALA A 580 13.06 -8.83 -7.75
CA ALA A 580 12.39 -9.78 -6.85
C ALA A 580 12.68 -9.42 -5.39
N PRO A 581 11.83 -8.56 -4.78
CA PRO A 581 11.98 -8.10 -3.40
C PRO A 581 12.11 -9.24 -2.38
N ILE A 582 12.88 -8.97 -1.32
CA ILE A 582 12.84 -9.76 -0.08
C ILE A 582 11.68 -9.25 0.73
N TYR A 583 10.69 -10.11 0.96
CA TYR A 583 9.40 -9.73 1.55
C TYR A 583 9.05 -10.52 2.80
N GLN A 584 9.92 -11.45 3.21
CA GLN A 584 9.76 -12.25 4.42
C GLN A 584 11.13 -12.76 4.85
N GLU A 585 11.28 -13.03 6.15
CA GLU A 585 12.38 -13.80 6.68
C GLU A 585 12.26 -15.27 6.26
N THR A 586 13.26 -15.79 5.54
CA THR A 586 13.23 -17.19 5.05
C THR A 586 14.21 -18.09 5.79
N ALA A 587 15.47 -17.66 5.88
CA ALA A 587 16.56 -18.30 6.61
C ALA A 587 17.59 -17.24 7.02
N MET A 588 17.12 -16.13 7.59
CA MET A 588 17.96 -14.98 7.92
C MET A 588 18.93 -15.31 9.07
N ASP A 589 20.20 -14.98 8.88
CA ASP A 589 21.21 -15.07 9.93
C ASP A 589 21.27 -13.79 10.78
N LYS A 590 22.10 -13.81 11.83
CA LYS A 590 22.29 -12.69 12.76
C LYS A 590 22.82 -11.40 12.10
N ASP A 591 23.41 -11.50 10.91
CA ASP A 591 24.00 -10.38 10.18
C ASP A 591 23.03 -9.87 9.08
N GLY A 592 21.81 -10.41 9.03
CA GLY A 592 20.76 -10.03 8.08
C GLY A 592 20.91 -10.66 6.71
N ASN A 593 21.82 -11.63 6.54
CA ASN A 593 21.91 -12.39 5.29
C ASN A 593 20.79 -13.42 5.24
N ASP A 594 20.11 -13.53 4.11
CA ASP A 594 18.96 -14.41 3.93
C ASP A 594 19.08 -15.18 2.60
N ILE A 595 18.05 -15.95 2.26
CA ILE A 595 17.82 -16.55 0.96
C ILE A 595 16.46 -16.11 0.40
N ARG A 596 16.35 -16.12 -0.93
CA ARG A 596 15.09 -15.91 -1.63
C ARG A 596 14.73 -17.15 -2.45
N ASN A 597 13.58 -17.73 -2.15
CA ASN A 597 12.96 -18.81 -2.93
C ASN A 597 11.89 -18.25 -3.86
N GLY A 598 11.56 -18.91 -4.96
CA GLY A 598 10.42 -18.52 -5.79
C GLY A 598 10.66 -17.29 -6.68
N ILE A 599 11.84 -17.17 -7.32
CA ILE A 599 12.09 -16.12 -8.31
C ILE A 599 11.88 -16.70 -9.71
N TYR A 600 10.78 -16.33 -10.36
CA TYR A 600 10.52 -16.71 -11.75
C TYR A 600 11.39 -15.88 -12.70
N LEU A 601 12.21 -16.53 -13.52
CA LEU A 601 12.94 -15.92 -14.62
C LEU A 601 12.25 -16.30 -15.93
N PRO A 602 11.70 -15.33 -16.70
CA PRO A 602 11.12 -15.58 -18.01
C PRO A 602 12.15 -16.11 -19.02
N GLU A 603 11.70 -16.60 -20.17
CA GLU A 603 12.56 -17.12 -21.23
C GLU A 603 13.65 -16.10 -21.65
N GLY A 604 14.85 -16.61 -21.94
CA GLY A 604 16.04 -15.81 -22.23
C GLY A 604 17.13 -15.97 -21.18
N LYS A 605 18.17 -15.14 -21.26
CA LYS A 605 19.27 -15.12 -20.29
C LYS A 605 19.14 -13.90 -19.40
N TRP A 606 19.35 -14.12 -18.11
CA TRP A 606 19.24 -13.11 -17.07
C TRP A 606 20.54 -13.00 -16.31
N VAL A 607 21.08 -11.79 -16.23
CA VAL A 607 22.37 -11.50 -15.60
C VAL A 607 22.11 -10.87 -14.25
N ASP A 608 22.61 -11.47 -13.18
CA ASP A 608 22.58 -10.85 -11.87
C ASP A 608 23.32 -9.50 -11.91
N TYR A 609 22.63 -8.42 -11.54
CA TYR A 609 23.16 -7.07 -11.66
C TYR A 609 24.42 -6.85 -10.82
N PHE A 610 24.56 -7.52 -9.67
CA PHE A 610 25.61 -7.23 -8.72
C PHE A 610 26.87 -8.08 -8.91
N ASN A 611 26.71 -9.37 -9.25
CA ASN A 611 27.86 -10.28 -9.39
C ASN A 611 28.10 -10.75 -10.84
N GLY A 612 27.14 -10.55 -11.75
CA GLY A 612 27.24 -10.92 -13.15
C GLY A 612 27.02 -12.41 -13.45
N ASP A 613 26.57 -13.22 -12.48
CA ASP A 613 26.17 -14.60 -12.73
C ASP A 613 25.03 -14.65 -13.75
N VAL A 614 25.06 -15.64 -14.65
CA VAL A 614 24.06 -15.79 -15.72
C VAL A 614 23.13 -16.95 -15.40
N TYR A 615 21.84 -16.67 -15.44
CA TYR A 615 20.77 -17.62 -15.23
C TYR A 615 19.99 -17.84 -16.51
N GLU A 616 19.72 -19.10 -16.82
CA GLU A 616 18.80 -19.48 -17.89
C GLU A 616 17.35 -19.28 -17.43
N GLY A 617 16.54 -18.70 -18.30
CA GLY A 617 15.13 -18.43 -18.10
C GLY A 617 14.21 -19.63 -18.23
N GLY A 618 12.90 -19.36 -18.24
CA GLY A 618 11.83 -20.35 -18.33
C GLY A 618 11.70 -21.22 -17.08
N ARG A 619 12.09 -20.70 -15.91
CA ARG A 619 12.19 -21.46 -14.66
C ARG A 619 12.03 -20.57 -13.43
N VAL A 620 11.81 -21.19 -12.28
CA VAL A 620 11.79 -20.55 -10.97
C VAL A 620 13.07 -20.92 -10.23
N ILE A 621 13.94 -19.95 -9.92
CA ILE A 621 15.14 -20.19 -9.12
C ILE A 621 14.83 -20.08 -7.63
N ASN A 622 15.50 -20.91 -6.84
CA ASN A 622 15.34 -21.01 -5.38
C ASN A 622 16.72 -20.97 -4.71
N ASN A 623 16.71 -20.89 -3.37
CA ASN A 623 17.91 -20.78 -2.53
C ASN A 623 18.87 -19.66 -3.00
N TYR A 624 18.32 -18.58 -3.56
CA TYR A 624 19.13 -17.48 -4.07
C TYR A 624 19.71 -16.70 -2.88
N PRO A 625 21.05 -16.59 -2.74
CA PRO A 625 21.66 -15.96 -1.58
C PRO A 625 21.50 -14.44 -1.62
N THR A 626 20.97 -13.87 -0.54
CA THR A 626 20.73 -12.44 -0.37
C THR A 626 21.43 -11.93 0.88
N PRO A 627 22.75 -11.66 0.83
CA PRO A 627 23.39 -10.93 1.91
C PRO A 627 22.67 -9.59 2.15
N ILE A 628 22.78 -9.01 3.34
CA ILE A 628 21.95 -7.86 3.74
C ILE A 628 22.00 -6.69 2.74
N TRP A 629 23.12 -6.50 2.06
CA TRP A 629 23.34 -5.45 1.06
C TRP A 629 22.79 -5.76 -0.35
N LYS A 630 22.40 -7.00 -0.65
CA LYS A 630 22.08 -7.45 -2.02
C LYS A 630 20.60 -7.77 -2.18
N LEU A 631 19.94 -7.05 -3.07
CA LEU A 631 18.62 -7.37 -3.62
C LEU A 631 18.75 -8.28 -4.84
N PRO A 632 17.85 -9.27 -5.05
CA PRO A 632 17.79 -9.99 -6.33
C PRO A 632 17.31 -9.06 -7.46
N VAL A 633 18.25 -8.62 -8.29
CA VAL A 633 18.00 -7.82 -9.49
C VAL A 633 18.69 -8.48 -10.67
N PHE A 634 17.93 -8.75 -11.72
CA PHE A 634 18.43 -9.41 -12.92
C PHE A 634 18.24 -8.52 -14.14
N VAL A 635 19.31 -8.31 -14.89
CA VAL A 635 19.30 -7.59 -16.16
C VAL A 635 19.08 -8.58 -17.29
N LYS A 636 18.13 -8.29 -18.17
CA LYS A 636 17.92 -9.07 -19.39
C LYS A 636 19.16 -9.00 -20.27
N SER A 637 19.65 -10.15 -20.73
CA SER A 637 20.72 -10.17 -21.74
C SER A 637 20.26 -9.44 -23.01
N GLY A 638 21.13 -8.60 -23.55
CA GLY A 638 20.84 -7.67 -24.64
C GLY A 638 20.45 -6.25 -24.19
N ALA A 639 20.29 -5.99 -22.89
CA ALA A 639 19.86 -4.67 -22.41
C ALA A 639 20.87 -3.54 -22.70
N ILE A 640 20.32 -2.37 -23.06
CA ILE A 640 21.03 -1.09 -23.13
C ILE A 640 20.36 -0.18 -22.10
N ILE A 641 21.11 0.30 -21.11
CA ILE A 641 20.59 1.03 -19.96
C ILE A 641 21.21 2.44 -19.97
N PRO A 642 20.43 3.49 -20.30
CA PRO A 642 20.86 4.87 -20.12
C PRO A 642 21.13 5.19 -18.66
N VAL A 643 22.29 5.77 -18.37
CA VAL A 643 22.73 6.13 -17.03
C VAL A 643 23.35 7.53 -17.01
N THR A 644 23.38 8.14 -15.81
CA THR A 644 24.10 9.39 -15.53
C THR A 644 25.12 9.16 -14.40
N HIS A 645 25.90 10.18 -14.06
CA HIS A 645 26.77 10.16 -12.88
C HIS A 645 25.91 10.27 -11.59
N PRO A 646 26.40 9.75 -10.44
CA PRO A 646 25.64 9.79 -9.19
C PRO A 646 25.41 11.23 -8.74
N ASN A 647 24.21 11.53 -8.26
CA ASN A 647 23.80 12.89 -7.93
C ASN A 647 22.76 12.88 -6.81
N ASN A 648 22.61 13.99 -6.09
CA ASN A 648 21.62 14.10 -5.02
C ASN A 648 20.30 14.69 -5.49
N ASN A 649 20.28 15.41 -6.61
CA ASN A 649 19.08 15.98 -7.20
C ASN A 649 19.31 16.24 -8.70
N PRO A 650 18.25 16.50 -9.49
CA PRO A 650 18.40 16.70 -10.94
C PRO A 650 19.27 17.89 -11.36
N SER A 651 19.48 18.89 -10.48
CA SER A 651 20.29 20.06 -10.82
C SER A 651 21.80 19.75 -10.89
N GLU A 652 22.23 18.66 -10.26
CA GLU A 652 23.60 18.16 -10.29
C GLU A 652 23.89 17.29 -11.53
N ILE A 653 22.88 16.97 -12.35
CA ILE A 653 23.05 16.18 -13.58
C ILE A 653 23.80 17.00 -14.64
N ARG A 654 24.78 16.35 -15.27
CA ARG A 654 25.69 16.94 -16.24
C ARG A 654 24.98 16.96 -17.58
N LYS A 655 24.59 18.15 -18.03
CA LYS A 655 23.90 18.32 -19.32
C LYS A 655 24.78 17.96 -20.51
N ASP A 656 26.10 18.10 -20.34
CA ASP A 656 27.14 17.83 -21.33
C ASP A 656 27.63 16.37 -21.34
N TYR A 657 26.85 15.43 -20.78
CA TYR A 657 27.21 14.02 -20.61
C TYR A 657 26.06 13.10 -20.99
N ARG A 658 26.38 11.95 -21.58
CA ARG A 658 25.46 10.81 -21.76
C ARG A 658 26.23 9.50 -21.57
N ALA A 659 25.58 8.50 -20.98
CA ALA A 659 26.21 7.20 -20.78
C ALA A 659 25.25 6.04 -20.91
N TYR A 660 25.80 4.89 -21.31
CA TYR A 660 25.03 3.67 -21.53
C TYR A 660 25.77 2.46 -20.95
N GLU A 661 25.12 1.74 -20.04
CA GLU A 661 25.54 0.40 -19.61
C GLU A 661 24.95 -0.66 -20.55
N ILE A 662 25.80 -1.57 -21.01
CA ILE A 662 25.47 -2.50 -22.11
C ILE A 662 25.72 -3.93 -21.67
N TYR A 663 24.70 -4.78 -21.78
CA TYR A 663 24.75 -6.22 -21.60
C TYR A 663 24.59 -6.88 -22.97
N ALA A 664 25.55 -6.69 -23.87
CA ALA A 664 25.35 -7.03 -25.28
C ALA A 664 25.13 -8.54 -25.53
N ASP A 665 24.05 -8.87 -26.22
CA ASP A 665 23.75 -10.20 -26.73
C ASP A 665 22.90 -10.07 -28.00
N GLY A 666 23.29 -10.77 -29.07
CA GLY A 666 22.66 -10.66 -30.38
C GLY A 666 22.51 -9.22 -30.89
N LYS A 667 21.37 -8.94 -31.52
CA LYS A 667 20.98 -7.59 -31.96
C LYS A 667 19.87 -7.06 -31.04
N THR A 668 20.10 -5.91 -30.40
CA THR A 668 19.11 -5.24 -29.54
C THR A 668 19.03 -3.76 -29.79
N GLU A 669 17.88 -3.18 -29.46
CA GLU A 669 17.55 -1.77 -29.70
C GLU A 669 16.88 -1.16 -28.46
N PHE A 670 17.15 0.12 -28.20
CA PHE A 670 16.51 0.93 -27.16
C PHE A 670 16.41 2.38 -27.63
N VAL A 671 15.42 3.14 -27.15
CA VAL A 671 15.28 4.56 -27.47
C VAL A 671 15.33 5.36 -26.17
N ASP A 672 16.42 6.07 -25.96
CA ASP A 672 16.61 6.98 -24.83
C ASP A 672 15.79 8.26 -25.04
N TYR A 673 15.02 8.66 -24.04
CA TYR A 673 14.14 9.83 -24.05
C TYR A 673 14.59 10.86 -23.01
N ASP A 674 14.61 12.13 -23.40
CA ASP A 674 14.81 13.22 -22.46
C ASP A 674 13.97 14.46 -22.79
N ASP A 675 13.60 15.23 -21.77
CA ASP A 675 12.96 16.54 -21.90
C ASP A 675 13.45 17.50 -20.80
N ASP A 676 12.86 18.68 -20.68
CA ASP A 676 13.27 19.70 -19.71
C ASP A 676 13.14 19.25 -18.23
N GLY A 677 12.38 18.18 -17.97
CA GLY A 677 12.13 17.59 -16.67
C GLY A 677 11.24 18.41 -15.75
N LYS A 678 10.65 19.52 -16.21
CA LYS A 678 10.05 20.56 -15.36
C LYS A 678 8.70 21.07 -15.84
N THR A 679 8.52 21.33 -17.14
CA THR A 679 7.31 22.01 -17.65
C THR A 679 6.40 21.09 -18.44
N GLN A 680 5.23 21.59 -18.86
CA GLN A 680 4.33 20.85 -19.76
C GLN A 680 4.74 20.89 -21.24
N GLU A 681 5.91 21.43 -21.60
CA GLU A 681 6.39 21.50 -23.00
C GLU A 681 6.47 20.12 -23.69
N TYR A 682 6.65 19.03 -22.92
CA TYR A 682 6.65 17.67 -23.45
C TYR A 682 5.32 17.26 -24.11
N LEU A 683 4.19 17.86 -23.71
CA LEU A 683 2.88 17.65 -24.34
C LEU A 683 2.85 18.20 -25.78
N GLY A 684 3.65 19.24 -26.05
CA GLY A 684 3.86 19.82 -27.38
C GLY A 684 4.92 19.09 -28.21
N GLY A 685 5.53 18.03 -27.68
CA GLY A 685 6.58 17.28 -28.36
C GLY A 685 8.00 17.85 -28.22
N MET A 686 8.21 18.81 -27.31
CA MET A 686 9.53 19.35 -26.99
C MET A 686 10.32 18.33 -26.15
N CYS A 687 11.07 17.48 -26.82
CA CYS A 687 11.86 16.44 -26.21
C CYS A 687 12.97 15.98 -27.18
N THR A 688 13.87 15.15 -26.66
CA THR A 688 14.89 14.46 -27.45
C THR A 688 14.69 12.96 -27.44
N ARG A 689 15.10 12.30 -28.52
CA ARG A 689 15.16 10.84 -28.64
C ARG A 689 16.50 10.40 -29.22
N VAL A 690 17.06 9.33 -28.70
CA VAL A 690 18.31 8.74 -29.22
C VAL A 690 18.10 7.25 -29.45
N ALA A 691 18.16 6.82 -30.71
CA ALA A 691 18.14 5.41 -31.06
C ALA A 691 19.48 4.75 -30.69
N LEU A 692 19.43 3.69 -29.90
CA LEU A 692 20.59 2.90 -29.47
C LEU A 692 20.45 1.49 -30.04
N MET A 693 21.54 0.95 -30.56
CA MET A 693 21.56 -0.41 -31.08
C MET A 693 22.88 -1.09 -30.74
N THR A 694 22.80 -2.36 -30.33
CA THR A 694 23.97 -3.24 -30.25
C THR A 694 23.82 -4.40 -31.23
N ASN A 695 24.93 -4.90 -31.75
CA ASN A 695 24.98 -6.10 -32.57
C ASN A 695 26.25 -6.90 -32.26
N VAL A 696 26.08 -8.14 -31.81
CA VAL A 696 27.17 -9.10 -31.58
C VAL A 696 27.26 -10.08 -32.75
N ASP A 697 28.38 -10.06 -33.47
CA ASP A 697 28.71 -11.01 -34.55
C ASP A 697 30.02 -11.73 -34.21
N GLY A 698 29.90 -13.00 -33.79
CA GLY A 698 31.02 -13.77 -33.27
C GLY A 698 31.65 -13.10 -32.04
N ASN A 699 32.90 -12.64 -32.16
CA ASN A 699 33.62 -11.93 -31.11
C ASN A 699 33.70 -10.41 -31.36
N LYS A 700 32.83 -9.86 -32.20
CA LYS A 700 32.76 -8.43 -32.51
C LYS A 700 31.45 -7.86 -32.01
N LEU A 701 31.53 -6.88 -31.12
CA LEU A 701 30.39 -6.07 -30.72
C LEU A 701 30.45 -4.74 -31.47
N THR A 702 29.36 -4.37 -32.13
CA THR A 702 29.14 -3.01 -32.66
C THR A 702 28.07 -2.32 -31.83
N VAL A 703 28.37 -1.14 -31.29
CA VAL A 703 27.43 -0.25 -30.59
C VAL A 703 27.19 0.95 -31.49
N ASN A 704 25.94 1.20 -31.86
CA ASN A 704 25.51 2.35 -32.64
C ASN A 704 24.65 3.27 -31.77
N ILE A 705 25.02 4.53 -31.71
CA ILE A 705 24.29 5.61 -31.05
C ILE A 705 23.87 6.56 -32.15
N GLY A 706 22.57 6.61 -32.41
CA GLY A 706 22.00 7.51 -33.40
C GLY A 706 22.23 8.97 -33.06
N LYS A 707 21.91 9.84 -34.02
CA LYS A 707 21.80 11.27 -33.75
C LYS A 707 20.69 11.52 -32.75
N THR A 708 20.86 12.54 -31.93
CA THR A 708 19.78 13.02 -31.08
C THR A 708 18.75 13.75 -31.93
N GLU A 709 17.53 13.24 -31.95
CA GLU A 709 16.39 13.82 -32.66
C GLU A 709 15.56 14.68 -31.71
N GLY A 710 15.14 15.86 -32.17
CA GLY A 710 14.37 16.81 -31.37
C GLY A 710 15.22 17.73 -30.49
N GLU A 711 14.56 18.62 -29.76
CA GLU A 711 15.16 19.59 -28.86
C GLU A 711 14.13 20.02 -27.80
N PHE A 712 14.61 20.62 -26.71
CA PHE A 712 13.79 21.24 -25.67
C PHE A 712 14.54 22.41 -25.02
N THR A 713 13.84 23.25 -24.26
CA THR A 713 14.43 24.40 -23.57
C THR A 713 15.55 23.98 -22.62
N GLY A 714 16.78 24.42 -22.89
CA GLY A 714 17.96 24.10 -22.07
C GLY A 714 18.66 22.78 -22.43
N PHE A 715 18.32 22.17 -23.56
CA PHE A 715 19.06 21.06 -24.15
C PHE A 715 20.50 21.48 -24.51
N GLU A 716 21.48 20.66 -24.13
CA GLU A 716 22.90 20.83 -24.46
C GLU A 716 23.28 19.79 -25.54
N PRO A 717 23.52 20.20 -26.80
CA PRO A 717 23.85 19.28 -27.89
C PRO A 717 25.31 18.80 -27.86
N VAL A 718 26.23 19.48 -27.17
CA VAL A 718 27.65 19.11 -27.15
C VAL A 718 27.95 18.24 -25.93
N LYS A 719 27.98 16.90 -26.14
CA LYS A 719 28.08 15.92 -25.05
C LYS A 719 29.30 15.01 -25.14
N GLU A 720 29.92 14.75 -23.99
CA GLU A 720 30.83 13.64 -23.72
C GLU A 720 30.00 12.33 -23.70
N THR A 721 30.52 11.25 -24.28
CA THR A 721 29.82 9.96 -24.33
C THR A 721 30.62 8.87 -23.62
N GLU A 722 30.00 8.19 -22.66
CA GLU A 722 30.58 7.04 -21.96
C GLU A 722 29.82 5.74 -22.26
N LEU A 723 30.53 4.64 -22.46
CA LEU A 723 29.95 3.30 -22.59
C LEU A 723 30.55 2.38 -21.52
N ARG A 724 29.69 1.64 -20.81
CA ARG A 724 30.07 0.58 -19.86
C ARG A 724 29.63 -0.76 -20.42
N VAL A 725 30.53 -1.43 -21.14
CA VAL A 725 30.23 -2.72 -21.76
C VAL A 725 30.58 -3.85 -20.80
N ASN A 726 29.59 -4.63 -20.38
CA ASN A 726 29.79 -5.83 -19.58
C ASN A 726 30.50 -6.91 -20.42
N VAL A 727 31.62 -7.42 -19.91
CA VAL A 727 32.48 -8.41 -20.58
C VAL A 727 32.96 -9.48 -19.59
N SER A 728 33.51 -10.59 -20.09
CA SER A 728 34.17 -11.62 -19.26
C SER A 728 35.69 -11.63 -19.41
N GLN A 729 36.23 -10.84 -20.34
CA GLN A 729 37.66 -10.73 -20.61
C GLN A 729 38.01 -9.36 -21.21
N GLU A 730 39.29 -9.00 -21.19
CA GLU A 730 39.78 -7.80 -21.86
C GLU A 730 39.63 -7.91 -23.40
N PRO A 731 39.00 -6.94 -24.06
CA PRO A 731 38.88 -6.94 -25.52
C PRO A 731 40.23 -6.72 -26.23
N LYS A 732 40.36 -7.27 -27.44
CA LYS A 732 41.60 -7.17 -28.24
C LYS A 732 41.80 -5.78 -28.83
N LYS A 733 40.71 -5.09 -29.17
CA LYS A 733 40.75 -3.79 -29.83
C LYS A 733 39.43 -3.04 -29.67
N VAL A 734 39.53 -1.72 -29.48
CA VAL A 734 38.38 -0.82 -29.44
C VAL A 734 38.58 0.28 -30.50
N VAL A 735 37.59 0.48 -31.37
CA VAL A 735 37.61 1.50 -32.42
C VAL A 735 36.33 2.31 -32.32
N ALA A 736 36.45 3.64 -32.30
CA ALA A 736 35.29 4.53 -32.34
C ALA A 736 35.27 5.36 -33.63
N LYS A 737 34.07 5.67 -34.10
CA LYS A 737 33.79 6.66 -35.13
C LYS A 737 32.75 7.65 -34.60
N VAL A 738 32.98 8.93 -34.84
CA VAL A 738 32.02 10.00 -34.57
C VAL A 738 31.72 10.68 -35.91
N GLY A 739 30.50 10.48 -36.40
CA GLY A 739 30.15 10.69 -37.80
C GLY A 739 31.08 9.90 -38.73
N LYS A 740 31.63 10.58 -39.74
CA LYS A 740 32.57 9.97 -40.70
C LYS A 740 34.02 9.88 -40.19
N LYS A 741 34.34 10.46 -39.02
CA LYS A 741 35.72 10.55 -38.51
C LYS A 741 36.04 9.37 -37.59
N LYS A 742 37.17 8.70 -37.82
CA LYS A 742 37.73 7.72 -36.87
C LYS A 742 38.35 8.46 -35.69
N VAL A 743 38.04 8.03 -34.47
CA VAL A 743 38.59 8.55 -33.22
C VAL A 743 39.62 7.55 -32.70
N LYS A 744 40.84 8.01 -32.42
CA LYS A 744 41.89 7.19 -31.80
C LYS A 744 41.63 7.14 -30.30
N LEU A 745 41.48 5.93 -29.75
CA LEU A 745 41.32 5.72 -28.32
C LEU A 745 42.64 5.29 -27.67
N THR A 746 42.93 5.82 -26.49
CA THR A 746 44.10 5.43 -25.69
C THR A 746 43.68 4.53 -24.53
N ALA A 747 44.34 3.39 -24.36
CA ALA A 747 44.14 2.53 -23.20
C ALA A 747 44.71 3.20 -21.94
N VAL A 748 43.95 3.23 -20.86
CA VAL A 748 44.39 3.73 -19.55
C VAL A 748 44.34 2.61 -18.52
N THR A 749 45.11 2.73 -17.43
CA THR A 749 45.28 1.61 -16.47
C THR A 749 44.57 1.81 -15.13
N SER A 750 43.96 2.97 -14.90
CA SER A 750 43.22 3.26 -13.67
C SER A 750 41.94 4.07 -13.92
N LEU A 751 41.00 3.97 -12.98
CA LEU A 751 39.77 4.76 -13.00
C LEU A 751 40.06 6.27 -12.91
N ASP A 752 41.08 6.67 -12.15
CA ASP A 752 41.49 8.09 -12.05
C ASP A 752 42.00 8.63 -13.39
N GLU A 753 42.79 7.83 -14.12
CA GLU A 753 43.27 8.19 -15.45
C GLU A 753 42.12 8.25 -16.47
N PHE A 754 41.17 7.31 -16.38
CA PHE A 754 39.95 7.32 -17.18
C PHE A 754 39.13 8.59 -16.94
N ASN A 755 38.88 8.93 -15.68
CA ASN A 755 38.05 10.08 -15.29
C ASN A 755 38.62 11.42 -15.80
N ARG A 756 39.94 11.60 -15.77
CA ARG A 756 40.60 12.87 -16.16
C ARG A 756 40.94 13.04 -17.65
N SER A 757 40.80 11.99 -18.47
CA SER A 757 41.23 11.98 -19.88
C SER A 757 40.02 11.93 -20.83
N SER A 758 40.17 12.18 -22.14
CA SER A 758 39.12 11.96 -23.15
C SER A 758 39.65 11.08 -24.30
N ASN A 759 38.75 10.47 -25.08
CA ASN A 759 39.11 9.50 -26.11
C ASN A 759 39.98 8.36 -25.54
N VAL A 760 39.50 7.74 -24.46
CA VAL A 760 40.20 6.68 -23.73
C VAL A 760 39.31 5.45 -23.55
N TYR A 761 39.91 4.31 -23.26
CA TYR A 761 39.20 3.14 -22.75
C TYR A 761 39.95 2.50 -21.57
N PHE A 762 39.19 1.92 -20.65
CA PHE A 762 39.67 1.29 -19.42
C PHE A 762 39.03 -0.09 -19.26
N TYR A 763 39.84 -1.14 -19.11
CA TYR A 763 39.34 -2.46 -18.74
C TYR A 763 39.33 -2.59 -17.21
N ASN A 764 38.14 -2.52 -16.63
CA ASN A 764 37.93 -2.73 -15.21
C ASN A 764 37.67 -4.21 -14.93
N ALA A 765 38.72 -4.94 -14.52
CA ALA A 765 38.66 -6.38 -14.31
C ALA A 765 37.83 -6.80 -13.08
N ALA A 766 37.61 -5.89 -12.12
CA ALA A 766 36.86 -6.18 -10.89
C ALA A 766 36.18 -4.90 -10.36
N PRO A 767 35.11 -4.40 -11.01
CA PRO A 767 34.41 -3.22 -10.55
C PRO A 767 33.83 -3.46 -9.15
N ASN A 768 34.20 -2.61 -8.19
CA ASN A 768 33.61 -2.61 -6.84
C ASN A 768 32.46 -1.60 -6.77
N LEU A 769 31.24 -2.08 -6.54
CA LEU A 769 30.03 -1.26 -6.45
C LEU A 769 29.89 -0.56 -5.09
N ASN A 770 30.65 -0.98 -4.07
CA ASN A 770 30.62 -0.34 -2.75
C ASN A 770 31.41 0.98 -2.76
N ARG A 771 30.84 1.99 -3.43
CA ARG A 771 31.46 3.31 -3.66
C ARG A 771 31.02 4.38 -2.66
N PHE A 772 29.92 4.14 -1.95
CA PHE A 772 29.22 5.14 -1.15
C PHE A 772 29.13 4.76 0.34
N ALA A 773 29.88 3.75 0.78
CA ALA A 773 29.99 3.44 2.19
C ALA A 773 30.51 4.64 2.99
N THR A 774 30.00 4.80 4.20
CA THR A 774 30.52 5.78 5.15
C THR A 774 31.98 5.45 5.46
N LYS A 775 32.87 6.43 5.24
CA LYS A 775 34.31 6.25 5.47
C LYS A 775 34.60 5.83 6.91
N GLY A 776 35.43 4.82 7.09
CA GLY A 776 35.79 4.26 8.39
C GLY A 776 34.74 3.33 9.01
N SER A 777 33.58 3.12 8.37
CA SER A 777 32.60 2.14 8.84
C SER A 777 33.06 0.71 8.57
N ALA A 778 32.53 -0.26 9.32
CA ALA A 778 32.79 -1.68 9.03
C ALA A 778 32.32 -2.07 7.62
N PHE A 779 31.25 -1.43 7.13
CA PHE A 779 30.67 -1.71 5.82
C PHE A 779 31.55 -1.25 4.65
N GLU A 780 32.42 -0.25 4.83
CA GLU A 780 33.40 0.17 3.80
C GLU A 780 34.29 -0.99 3.32
N SER A 781 34.55 -1.98 4.18
CA SER A 781 35.36 -3.15 3.84
C SER A 781 34.62 -4.22 3.01
N VAL A 782 33.29 -4.14 2.90
CA VAL A 782 32.48 -5.09 2.14
C VAL A 782 32.77 -4.94 0.65
N LYS A 783 33.11 -6.05 -0.02
CA LYS A 783 33.41 -6.06 -1.45
C LYS A 783 32.18 -6.46 -2.25
N MET A 784 31.66 -5.54 -3.06
CA MET A 784 30.55 -5.78 -3.98
C MET A 784 31.11 -5.87 -5.40
N ILE A 785 31.72 -7.00 -5.74
CA ILE A 785 32.45 -7.18 -7.01
C ILE A 785 31.50 -7.63 -8.12
N LYS A 786 31.42 -6.80 -9.17
CA LYS A 786 30.69 -7.08 -10.41
C LYS A 786 31.56 -7.85 -11.41
N ASN A 787 30.93 -8.39 -12.46
CA ASN A 787 31.65 -8.88 -13.64
C ASN A 787 32.58 -7.80 -14.25
N PRO A 788 33.63 -8.20 -14.97
CA PRO A 788 34.48 -7.24 -15.68
C PRO A 788 33.71 -6.32 -16.63
N GLN A 789 34.20 -5.10 -16.79
CA GLN A 789 33.61 -4.11 -17.69
C GLN A 789 34.69 -3.40 -18.53
N LEU A 790 34.39 -3.21 -19.82
CA LEU A 790 35.14 -2.29 -20.67
C LEU A 790 34.44 -0.93 -20.64
N TRP A 791 35.14 0.09 -20.13
CA TRP A 791 34.67 1.46 -20.11
C TRP A 791 35.30 2.24 -21.25
N ILE A 792 34.51 3.00 -22.00
CA ILE A 792 34.96 3.77 -23.17
C ILE A 792 34.46 5.19 -23.00
N LYS A 793 35.34 6.17 -23.15
CA LYS A 793 34.97 7.59 -23.07
C LYS A 793 35.41 8.35 -24.31
N LEU A 794 34.44 8.97 -24.96
CA LEU A 794 34.62 9.80 -26.16
C LEU A 794 34.51 11.26 -25.78
N ASP A 795 35.38 12.08 -26.38
CA ASP A 795 35.36 13.52 -26.21
C ASP A 795 34.03 14.14 -26.67
N LYS A 796 33.80 15.38 -26.25
CA LYS A 796 32.58 16.12 -26.56
C LYS A 796 32.35 16.23 -28.07
N CYS A 797 31.13 15.95 -28.51
CA CYS A 797 30.70 16.17 -29.89
C CYS A 797 29.25 16.65 -29.94
N ASN A 798 28.85 17.30 -31.05
CA ASN A 798 27.47 17.69 -31.27
C ASN A 798 26.61 16.46 -31.61
N VAL A 799 25.86 15.96 -30.64
CA VAL A 799 25.10 14.71 -30.74
C VAL A 799 23.89 14.81 -31.67
N SER A 800 23.41 16.02 -31.98
CA SER A 800 22.33 16.24 -32.95
C SER A 800 22.81 16.14 -34.40
N GLU A 801 24.11 16.35 -34.65
CA GLU A 801 24.68 16.33 -35.99
C GLU A 801 25.36 15.00 -36.34
N THR A 802 25.91 14.32 -35.32
CA THR A 802 26.76 13.13 -35.50
C THR A 802 26.22 11.90 -34.79
N GLU A 803 26.18 10.80 -35.52
CA GLU A 803 26.05 9.45 -34.95
C GLU A 803 27.40 8.97 -34.41
N THR A 804 27.37 8.02 -33.48
CA THR A 804 28.57 7.39 -32.92
C THR A 804 28.51 5.88 -33.12
N GLU A 805 29.58 5.30 -33.66
CA GLU A 805 29.75 3.86 -33.78
C GLU A 805 30.99 3.44 -32.97
N VAL A 806 30.85 2.40 -32.14
CA VAL A 806 31.95 1.79 -31.41
C VAL A 806 32.03 0.30 -31.75
N LEU A 807 33.18 -0.13 -32.26
CA LEU A 807 33.50 -1.52 -32.54
C LEU A 807 34.45 -2.06 -31.46
N VAL A 808 34.07 -3.16 -30.83
CA VAL A 808 34.86 -3.90 -29.85
C VAL A 808 35.19 -5.28 -30.43
N GLU A 809 36.46 -5.52 -30.78
CA GLU A 809 36.95 -6.81 -31.26
C GLU A 809 37.49 -7.66 -30.10
N GLY A 810 37.22 -8.97 -30.13
CA GLY A 810 37.51 -9.85 -29.00
C GLY A 810 36.50 -9.72 -27.86
N PHE A 811 35.32 -9.15 -28.13
CA PHE A 811 34.19 -9.13 -27.21
C PHE A 811 33.80 -10.56 -26.82
N ALA A 812 33.62 -10.78 -25.52
CA ALA A 812 33.00 -11.95 -24.96
C ALA A 812 32.29 -11.56 -23.66
N PHE A 813 31.08 -12.07 -23.48
CA PHE A 813 30.36 -12.02 -22.21
C PHE A 813 29.92 -13.44 -21.85
N GLN A 814 30.90 -14.21 -21.35
CA GLN A 814 30.75 -15.60 -20.92
C GLN A 814 31.31 -15.71 -19.49
N PRO A 815 30.58 -15.19 -18.48
CA PRO A 815 31.01 -15.31 -17.09
C PRO A 815 31.10 -16.79 -16.68
N ALA A 816 31.94 -17.08 -15.68
CA ALA A 816 32.13 -18.44 -15.20
C ALA A 816 30.83 -19.00 -14.58
N ASP A 817 30.52 -20.26 -14.87
CA ASP A 817 29.37 -20.94 -14.27
C ASP A 817 29.68 -21.29 -12.81
N HIS A 818 29.15 -20.49 -11.88
CA HIS A 818 29.27 -20.70 -10.44
C HIS A 818 28.17 -21.60 -9.86
N LEU A 819 27.22 -22.07 -10.66
CA LEU A 819 26.11 -22.93 -10.23
C LEU A 819 26.41 -24.41 -10.49
N ARG A 820 27.13 -24.74 -11.58
CA ARG A 820 27.45 -26.12 -11.97
C ARG A 820 28.95 -26.37 -11.94
N LYS A 821 29.44 -26.95 -10.84
CA LYS A 821 30.88 -27.15 -10.56
C LYS A 821 31.28 -28.60 -10.60
N SER A 822 30.45 -29.49 -10.06
CA SER A 822 30.76 -30.89 -9.86
C SER A 822 30.64 -31.70 -11.16
N THR A 823 31.44 -32.75 -11.28
CA THR A 823 31.46 -33.69 -12.41
C THR A 823 31.26 -35.12 -11.92
N GLY A 824 30.74 -36.01 -12.76
CA GLY A 824 30.47 -37.41 -12.44
C GLY A 824 29.00 -37.77 -12.51
N ALA A 825 28.72 -39.08 -12.50
CA ALA A 825 27.36 -39.61 -12.64
C ALA A 825 26.44 -39.16 -11.49
N LEU A 826 25.18 -38.88 -11.84
CA LEU A 826 24.11 -38.48 -10.92
C LEU A 826 23.09 -39.62 -10.78
N ALA A 827 22.81 -40.03 -9.55
CA ALA A 827 21.73 -40.97 -9.26
C ALA A 827 20.36 -40.27 -9.30
N VAL A 828 19.30 -41.06 -9.50
CA VAL A 828 17.90 -40.59 -9.37
C VAL A 828 17.61 -40.27 -7.90
N PRO A 829 17.09 -39.08 -7.55
CA PRO A 829 16.78 -38.73 -6.16
C PRO A 829 15.73 -39.64 -5.54
N ASN A 830 15.86 -39.95 -4.24
CA ASN A 830 14.86 -40.69 -3.47
C ASN A 830 13.88 -39.73 -2.80
N VAL A 831 12.78 -39.39 -3.49
CA VAL A 831 11.82 -38.35 -3.06
C VAL A 831 10.76 -38.91 -2.13
N LYS A 832 10.51 -38.23 -1.00
CA LYS A 832 9.56 -38.60 0.05
C LYS A 832 8.85 -37.37 0.61
N PHE A 833 7.67 -37.60 1.19
CA PHE A 833 6.94 -36.64 2.02
C PHE A 833 6.97 -37.11 3.48
N THR A 834 7.47 -36.27 4.38
CA THR A 834 7.36 -36.54 5.83
C THR A 834 5.95 -36.19 6.32
N LYS A 835 5.59 -36.63 7.53
CA LYS A 835 4.29 -36.30 8.13
C LYS A 835 4.12 -34.78 8.29
N GLU A 836 5.20 -34.08 8.63
CA GLU A 836 5.23 -32.62 8.77
C GLU A 836 5.19 -31.91 7.42
N GLY A 837 5.68 -32.55 6.35
CA GLY A 837 5.69 -32.00 4.99
C GLY A 837 4.37 -32.15 4.22
N VAL A 838 3.31 -32.63 4.86
CA VAL A 838 1.96 -32.72 4.28
C VAL A 838 1.00 -31.92 5.16
N GLN A 839 0.62 -30.74 4.70
CA GLN A 839 -0.29 -29.81 5.41
C GLN A 839 -1.56 -29.57 4.57
N PRO A 840 -2.59 -28.89 5.11
CA PRO A 840 -3.79 -28.59 4.34
C PRO A 840 -3.58 -27.73 3.10
N TYR A 841 -2.58 -26.84 3.11
CA TYR A 841 -2.29 -25.95 1.96
C TYR A 841 -0.87 -26.10 1.42
N ASP A 842 -0.04 -26.93 2.06
CA ASP A 842 1.38 -26.99 1.74
C ASP A 842 1.85 -28.43 1.56
N LEU A 843 2.74 -28.61 0.59
CA LEU A 843 3.44 -29.87 0.35
C LEU A 843 4.94 -29.61 0.23
N THR A 844 5.73 -30.30 1.04
CA THR A 844 7.19 -30.22 1.03
C THR A 844 7.78 -31.56 0.57
N PRO A 845 8.04 -31.77 -0.74
CA PRO A 845 8.88 -32.87 -1.18
C PRO A 845 10.29 -32.74 -0.59
N SER A 846 10.85 -33.86 -0.16
CA SER A 846 12.20 -33.96 0.41
C SER A 846 12.94 -35.17 -0.16
N TRP A 847 14.27 -35.14 -0.20
CA TRP A 847 15.08 -36.22 -0.77
C TRP A 847 16.43 -36.36 -0.07
N GLU A 848 17.10 -37.49 -0.31
CA GLU A 848 18.46 -37.73 0.18
C GLU A 848 19.49 -37.08 -0.74
N LYS A 849 20.64 -36.68 -0.18
CA LYS A 849 21.72 -36.06 -0.95
C LYS A 849 22.26 -37.02 -2.02
N VAL A 850 22.24 -36.60 -3.28
CA VAL A 850 22.84 -37.31 -4.41
C VAL A 850 24.32 -36.91 -4.54
N ALA A 851 25.21 -37.90 -4.66
CA ALA A 851 26.64 -37.64 -4.90
C ALA A 851 26.84 -36.89 -6.22
N ASN A 852 27.82 -35.98 -6.25
CA ASN A 852 28.15 -35.10 -7.39
C ASN A 852 27.06 -34.11 -7.82
N ALA A 853 25.93 -34.02 -7.12
CA ALA A 853 24.90 -33.02 -7.40
C ALA A 853 25.31 -31.65 -6.85
N ASP A 854 25.22 -30.62 -7.69
CA ASP A 854 25.40 -29.22 -7.28
C ASP A 854 24.08 -28.63 -6.76
N PHE A 855 22.97 -28.98 -7.40
CA PHE A 855 21.61 -28.61 -7.00
C PHE A 855 20.57 -29.59 -7.57
N TYR A 856 19.29 -29.34 -7.25
CA TYR A 856 18.15 -30.12 -7.73
C TYR A 856 17.14 -29.26 -8.49
N GLU A 857 16.37 -29.92 -9.34
CA GLU A 857 15.24 -29.33 -10.05
C GLU A 857 13.95 -30.08 -9.72
N ILE A 858 12.83 -29.35 -9.68
CA ILE A 858 11.48 -29.90 -9.51
C ILE A 858 10.59 -29.44 -10.67
N GLU A 859 9.96 -30.37 -11.39
CA GLU A 859 8.84 -30.05 -12.27
C GLU A 859 7.53 -30.13 -11.45
N PHE A 860 6.80 -29.02 -11.40
CA PHE A 860 5.52 -28.91 -10.70
C PHE A 860 4.55 -28.06 -11.52
N ASN A 861 3.35 -28.60 -11.81
CA ASN A 861 2.30 -27.94 -12.59
C ASN A 861 2.78 -27.30 -13.91
N GLY A 862 3.69 -27.97 -14.63
CA GLY A 862 4.25 -27.50 -15.90
C GLY A 862 5.31 -26.40 -15.77
N MET A 863 5.74 -26.06 -14.55
CA MET A 863 6.83 -25.11 -14.28
C MET A 863 8.05 -25.83 -13.71
N LEU A 864 9.24 -25.42 -14.14
CA LEU A 864 10.52 -25.94 -13.66
C LEU A 864 11.05 -25.07 -12.52
N TYR A 865 11.17 -25.63 -11.32
CA TYR A 865 11.85 -25.03 -10.17
C TYR A 865 13.29 -25.55 -10.17
N SER A 866 14.26 -24.66 -9.95
CA SER A 866 15.68 -24.95 -10.17
C SER A 866 16.56 -24.26 -9.14
N THR A 867 17.87 -24.56 -9.18
CA THR A 867 18.89 -24.04 -8.27
C THR A 867 18.62 -24.39 -6.80
N ILE A 868 17.86 -25.46 -6.54
CA ILE A 868 17.51 -25.88 -5.18
C ILE A 868 18.74 -26.57 -4.58
N THR A 869 19.44 -25.89 -3.68
CA THR A 869 20.61 -26.46 -2.99
C THR A 869 20.23 -27.21 -1.72
N ASP A 870 19.05 -26.91 -1.18
CA ASP A 870 18.47 -27.67 -0.07
C ASP A 870 17.99 -29.05 -0.52
N LEU A 871 17.73 -29.92 0.45
CA LEU A 871 17.21 -31.27 0.23
C LEU A 871 15.68 -31.36 0.34
N LYS A 872 15.01 -30.20 0.27
CA LYS A 872 13.57 -30.03 0.31
C LYS A 872 13.20 -28.66 -0.26
N LEU A 873 11.96 -28.52 -0.74
CA LEU A 873 11.39 -27.22 -1.11
C LEU A 873 9.90 -27.23 -0.73
N ASN A 874 9.43 -26.18 -0.06
CA ASN A 874 8.01 -26.05 0.30
C ASN A 874 7.22 -25.46 -0.88
N PHE A 875 6.04 -26.00 -1.14
CA PHE A 875 5.06 -25.46 -2.08
C PHE A 875 3.79 -25.12 -1.31
N GLU A 876 3.45 -23.83 -1.29
CA GLU A 876 2.38 -23.25 -0.47
C GLU A 876 1.17 -22.85 -1.32
N GLY A 877 0.04 -22.57 -0.67
CA GLY A 877 -1.17 -22.06 -1.32
C GLY A 877 -1.86 -23.10 -2.22
N LEU A 878 -1.68 -24.37 -1.91
CA LEU A 878 -2.34 -25.49 -2.57
C LEU A 878 -3.77 -25.66 -2.05
N ILE A 879 -4.63 -26.25 -2.86
CA ILE A 879 -6.01 -26.58 -2.49
C ILE A 879 -5.99 -27.75 -1.48
N PRO A 880 -6.71 -27.70 -0.35
CA PRO A 880 -6.91 -28.82 0.56
C PRO A 880 -7.49 -30.06 -0.11
N GLU A 881 -7.22 -31.23 0.47
CA GLU A 881 -7.71 -32.54 0.00
C GLU A 881 -7.46 -32.82 -1.49
N THR A 882 -6.41 -32.22 -2.05
CA THR A 882 -6.08 -32.30 -3.48
C THR A 882 -4.76 -33.04 -3.67
N ALA A 883 -4.75 -34.00 -4.61
CA ALA A 883 -3.55 -34.76 -4.95
C ALA A 883 -2.68 -33.99 -5.96
N TYR A 884 -1.38 -33.92 -5.68
CA TYR A 884 -0.38 -33.27 -6.53
C TYR A 884 0.75 -34.23 -6.89
N SER A 885 1.41 -33.98 -8.01
CA SER A 885 2.57 -34.74 -8.50
C SER A 885 3.78 -33.84 -8.67
N PHE A 886 4.93 -34.33 -8.22
CA PHE A 886 6.23 -33.66 -8.27
C PHE A 886 7.22 -34.57 -8.95
N LYS A 887 8.01 -34.03 -9.88
CA LYS A 887 9.18 -34.73 -10.42
C LYS A 887 10.44 -34.05 -9.94
N VAL A 888 11.42 -34.78 -9.42
CA VAL A 888 12.69 -34.23 -8.90
C VAL A 888 13.87 -34.89 -9.62
N ARG A 889 14.90 -34.10 -9.98
CA ARG A 889 16.17 -34.61 -10.52
C ARG A 889 17.36 -33.86 -9.95
N ALA A 890 18.53 -34.49 -9.96
CA ALA A 890 19.79 -33.88 -9.58
C ALA A 890 20.47 -33.23 -10.80
N VAL A 891 21.25 -32.18 -10.59
CA VAL A 891 21.95 -31.42 -11.65
C VAL A 891 23.40 -31.15 -11.26
N ASN A 892 24.31 -31.23 -12.25
CA ASN A 892 25.71 -30.82 -12.14
C ASN A 892 26.24 -30.29 -13.48
N LYS A 893 27.56 -30.18 -13.63
CA LYS A 893 28.20 -29.67 -14.85
C LYS A 893 28.00 -30.56 -16.10
N GLU A 894 27.85 -31.86 -15.92
CA GLU A 894 27.71 -32.83 -17.03
C GLU A 894 26.26 -33.02 -17.48
N GLY A 895 25.29 -32.59 -16.68
CA GLY A 895 23.88 -32.64 -17.02
C GLY A 895 22.99 -32.89 -15.82
N TYR A 896 22.02 -33.80 -15.98
CA TYR A 896 21.01 -34.11 -15.00
C TYR A 896 20.75 -35.61 -14.91
N SER A 897 20.28 -36.10 -13.77
CA SER A 897 19.75 -37.47 -13.64
C SER A 897 18.34 -37.60 -14.23
N ASP A 898 17.85 -38.85 -14.33
CA ASP A 898 16.45 -39.12 -14.63
C ASP A 898 15.51 -38.56 -13.54
N TRP A 899 14.27 -38.28 -13.90
CA TRP A 899 13.25 -37.78 -12.99
C TRP A 899 12.75 -38.85 -12.02
N ALA A 900 12.76 -38.53 -10.72
CA ALA A 900 12.03 -39.24 -9.69
C ALA A 900 10.62 -38.64 -9.53
N THR A 901 9.56 -39.44 -9.61
CA THR A 901 8.18 -38.94 -9.42
C THR A 901 7.65 -39.30 -8.04
N ALA A 902 7.07 -38.35 -7.34
CA ALA A 902 6.35 -38.57 -6.08
C ALA A 902 5.01 -37.82 -6.08
N THR A 903 4.05 -38.34 -5.33
CA THR A 903 2.70 -37.76 -5.19
C THR A 903 2.33 -37.63 -3.73
N ALA A 904 1.62 -36.56 -3.37
CA ALA A 904 1.03 -36.39 -2.05
C ALA A 904 -0.32 -35.66 -2.17
N THR A 905 -1.19 -35.89 -1.19
CA THR A 905 -2.50 -35.24 -1.07
C THR A 905 -2.45 -34.32 0.15
N THR A 906 -2.83 -33.06 -0.03
CA THR A 906 -2.98 -32.11 1.07
C THR A 906 -4.02 -32.59 2.08
N LEU A 907 -3.89 -32.16 3.35
CA LEU A 907 -4.83 -32.55 4.40
C LEU A 907 -6.15 -31.74 4.34
N SER A 908 -7.19 -32.21 5.05
CA SER A 908 -8.40 -31.41 5.33
C SER A 908 -8.11 -30.34 6.40
N ASN A 909 -8.75 -29.17 6.34
CA ASN A 909 -8.68 -28.14 7.38
C ASN A 909 -10.02 -27.99 8.16
N PRO A 910 -10.33 -28.87 9.14
CA PRO A 910 -11.61 -28.82 9.85
C PRO A 910 -11.76 -27.61 10.79
N LEU A 911 -10.66 -26.92 11.10
CA LEU A 911 -10.62 -25.77 12.02
C LEU A 911 -10.32 -24.44 11.31
N GLU A 912 -10.47 -24.39 9.98
CA GLU A 912 -10.13 -23.22 9.15
C GLU A 912 -10.74 -21.92 9.69
N PHE A 913 -11.99 -21.99 10.14
CA PHE A 913 -12.75 -20.84 10.62
C PHE A 913 -12.91 -20.81 12.14
N ALA A 914 -12.17 -21.63 12.89
CA ALA A 914 -12.20 -21.60 14.35
C ALA A 914 -11.45 -20.35 14.86
N VAL A 915 -12.13 -19.57 15.72
CA VAL A 915 -11.59 -18.37 16.37
C VAL A 915 -10.53 -18.79 17.39
N LYS A 916 -9.33 -18.22 17.27
CA LYS A 916 -8.17 -18.51 18.13
C LYS A 916 -8.01 -17.44 19.21
N GLY A 917 -7.33 -17.81 20.31
CA GLY A 917 -6.97 -16.87 21.37
C GLY A 917 -8.13 -16.47 22.31
N ILE A 918 -9.21 -17.24 22.34
CA ILE A 918 -10.37 -17.00 23.21
C ILE A 918 -9.93 -16.98 24.68
N LYS A 919 -10.27 -15.91 25.39
CA LYS A 919 -10.10 -15.82 26.85
C LYS A 919 -11.45 -16.08 27.52
N ALA A 920 -11.54 -17.11 28.34
CA ALA A 920 -12.76 -17.43 29.06
C ALA A 920 -12.64 -17.19 30.57
N THR A 921 -13.75 -16.82 31.20
CA THR A 921 -13.92 -16.80 32.65
C THR A 921 -15.12 -17.64 33.05
N VAL A 922 -15.05 -18.24 34.24
CA VAL A 922 -16.15 -19.01 34.82
C VAL A 922 -16.49 -18.49 36.21
N THR A 923 -17.77 -18.55 36.59
CA THR A 923 -18.22 -18.10 37.93
C THR A 923 -17.97 -19.14 39.03
N CYS A 924 -17.60 -20.36 38.67
CA CYS A 924 -17.18 -21.42 39.58
C CYS A 924 -15.65 -21.52 39.68
N ALA A 925 -15.13 -22.15 40.74
CA ALA A 925 -13.69 -22.35 40.89
C ALA A 925 -13.17 -23.43 39.92
N ASP A 926 -12.04 -23.16 39.27
CA ASP A 926 -11.31 -24.15 38.47
C ASP A 926 -10.52 -25.14 39.34
N GLN A 927 -10.32 -26.35 38.84
CA GLN A 927 -9.38 -27.30 39.44
C GLN A 927 -7.94 -26.80 39.20
N PRO A 928 -7.07 -26.76 40.23
CA PRO A 928 -5.68 -26.37 40.06
C PRO A 928 -4.97 -27.14 38.94
N GLY A 929 -4.38 -26.41 37.98
CA GLY A 929 -3.72 -26.97 36.80
C GLY A 929 -4.67 -27.35 35.65
N GLN A 930 -5.98 -27.15 35.79
CA GLN A 930 -7.00 -27.42 34.77
C GLN A 930 -7.93 -26.21 34.62
N ALA A 931 -7.37 -25.03 34.42
CA ALA A 931 -8.11 -23.77 34.27
C ALA A 931 -8.91 -23.73 32.96
N VAL A 932 -9.99 -22.93 32.92
CA VAL A 932 -10.91 -22.87 31.77
C VAL A 932 -10.24 -22.54 30.43
N GLY A 933 -9.10 -21.85 30.45
CA GLY A 933 -8.31 -21.57 29.24
C GLY A 933 -7.89 -22.81 28.46
N LYS A 934 -7.82 -23.98 29.10
CA LYS A 934 -7.53 -25.27 28.44
C LYS A 934 -8.59 -25.73 27.46
N LEU A 935 -9.83 -25.24 27.56
CA LEU A 935 -10.85 -25.51 26.53
C LEU A 935 -10.58 -24.79 25.20
N PHE A 936 -9.64 -23.84 25.16
CA PHE A 936 -9.47 -22.92 24.04
C PHE A 936 -8.03 -22.88 23.53
N ASP A 937 -7.19 -23.83 23.97
CA ASP A 937 -5.76 -23.85 23.65
C ASP A 937 -5.43 -24.65 22.38
N PHE A 938 -6.43 -25.27 21.74
CA PHE A 938 -6.26 -26.11 20.55
C PHE A 938 -5.32 -27.31 20.78
N ASP A 939 -5.10 -27.72 22.04
CA ASP A 939 -4.48 -28.98 22.42
C ASP A 939 -5.51 -29.98 22.99
N PRO A 940 -5.97 -30.97 22.20
CA PRO A 940 -6.99 -31.94 22.64
C PRO A 940 -6.49 -32.94 23.72
N LYS A 941 -5.22 -32.83 24.14
CA LYS A 941 -4.64 -33.55 25.27
C LYS A 941 -4.76 -32.76 26.58
N SER A 942 -4.98 -31.45 26.49
CA SER A 942 -5.28 -30.60 27.63
C SER A 942 -6.75 -30.81 28.02
N GLU A 943 -7.06 -30.66 29.32
CA GLU A 943 -8.43 -30.80 29.81
C GLU A 943 -8.71 -29.72 30.86
N TRP A 944 -9.89 -29.09 30.74
CA TRP A 944 -10.47 -28.27 31.78
C TRP A 944 -11.32 -29.12 32.73
N HIS A 945 -11.31 -28.74 34.01
CA HIS A 945 -12.23 -29.28 35.00
C HIS A 945 -12.51 -28.23 36.08
N THR A 946 -13.77 -28.11 36.49
CA THR A 946 -14.14 -27.35 37.69
C THR A 946 -13.58 -28.03 38.95
N LYS A 947 -13.33 -27.27 40.03
CA LYS A 947 -12.69 -27.78 41.25
C LYS A 947 -13.45 -28.95 41.88
N TRP A 948 -12.74 -30.02 42.22
CA TRP A 948 -13.31 -31.15 42.95
C TRP A 948 -13.71 -30.75 44.39
N GLY A 949 -14.91 -31.14 44.85
CA GLY A 949 -15.35 -30.87 46.23
C GLY A 949 -16.84 -31.12 46.50
N LYS A 950 -17.26 -30.92 47.75
CA LYS A 950 -18.66 -31.07 48.22
C LYS A 950 -19.53 -29.81 47.99
N GLY A 951 -19.31 -29.13 46.87
CA GLY A 951 -20.11 -28.01 46.40
C GLY A 951 -20.17 -28.11 44.88
N GLU A 952 -21.36 -28.39 44.37
CA GLU A 952 -21.66 -28.61 42.95
C GLU A 952 -21.33 -27.34 42.15
N ALA A 953 -20.54 -27.46 41.08
CA ALA A 953 -20.14 -26.31 40.26
C ALA A 953 -21.31 -25.76 39.43
N VAL A 954 -22.33 -26.59 39.18
CA VAL A 954 -23.53 -26.25 38.41
C VAL A 954 -24.63 -25.71 39.36
N PRO A 955 -25.29 -24.58 39.05
CA PRO A 955 -25.14 -23.79 37.84
C PRO A 955 -23.93 -22.85 37.87
N PHE A 956 -23.32 -22.62 36.70
CA PHE A 956 -22.30 -21.60 36.50
C PHE A 956 -22.42 -20.95 35.12
N ASP A 957 -21.87 -19.74 35.01
CA ASP A 957 -21.70 -19.05 33.75
C ASP A 957 -20.25 -19.19 33.28
N MET A 958 -20.07 -19.49 31.99
CA MET A 958 -18.82 -19.36 31.26
C MET A 958 -18.95 -18.20 30.28
N THR A 959 -18.12 -17.17 30.42
CA THR A 959 -18.08 -16.03 29.49
C THR A 959 -16.80 -16.09 28.68
N MET A 960 -16.93 -16.22 27.36
CA MET A 960 -15.86 -16.19 26.37
C MET A 960 -15.71 -14.79 25.80
N ASP A 961 -14.50 -14.22 25.88
CA ASP A 961 -14.05 -13.09 25.05
C ASP A 961 -13.33 -13.66 23.84
N LEU A 962 -13.96 -13.52 22.68
CA LEU A 962 -13.41 -13.97 21.39
C LEU A 962 -12.25 -13.09 20.91
N ARG A 963 -11.93 -12.00 21.64
CA ARG A 963 -10.86 -11.02 21.37
C ARG A 963 -11.06 -10.19 20.10
N SER A 964 -11.97 -10.62 19.23
CA SER A 964 -12.41 -9.96 18.00
C SER A 964 -13.92 -10.08 17.86
N VAL A 965 -14.54 -9.17 17.12
CA VAL A 965 -15.92 -9.28 16.66
C VAL A 965 -15.93 -10.22 15.46
N ASN A 966 -16.73 -11.28 15.55
CA ASN A 966 -16.83 -12.31 14.52
C ASN A 966 -18.28 -12.50 14.10
N GLN A 967 -18.49 -12.78 12.81
CA GLN A 967 -19.77 -13.31 12.33
C GLN A 967 -19.84 -14.81 12.66
N LEU A 968 -20.61 -15.19 13.67
CA LEU A 968 -20.60 -16.54 14.23
C LEU A 968 -21.31 -17.55 13.32
N ASP A 969 -20.69 -18.71 13.10
CA ASP A 969 -21.29 -19.86 12.41
C ASP A 969 -21.84 -20.86 13.41
N ARG A 970 -20.93 -21.47 14.18
CA ARG A 970 -21.27 -22.49 15.17
C ARG A 970 -20.28 -22.53 16.34
N LEU A 971 -20.63 -23.28 17.37
CA LEU A 971 -19.78 -23.62 18.51
C LEU A 971 -19.78 -25.13 18.67
N ASP A 972 -18.58 -25.72 18.73
CA ASP A 972 -18.37 -27.16 18.92
C ASP A 972 -17.71 -27.41 20.28
N TYR A 973 -18.43 -28.07 21.19
CA TYR A 973 -17.92 -28.53 22.48
C TYR A 973 -17.48 -29.99 22.37
N HIS A 974 -16.26 -30.26 22.80
CA HIS A 974 -15.64 -31.58 22.80
C HIS A 974 -15.55 -32.12 24.25
N PRO A 975 -16.39 -33.12 24.60
CA PRO A 975 -16.28 -33.78 25.89
C PRO A 975 -14.94 -34.47 26.09
N ARG A 976 -14.61 -34.78 27.34
CA ARG A 976 -13.45 -35.62 27.69
C ARG A 976 -13.60 -37.03 27.12
N GLU A 977 -12.48 -37.73 26.94
CA GLU A 977 -12.45 -39.09 26.37
C GLU A 977 -13.29 -40.11 27.15
N SER A 978 -13.41 -39.91 28.47
CA SER A 978 -14.23 -40.78 29.32
C SER A 978 -15.73 -40.53 29.17
N GLY A 979 -16.15 -39.41 28.58
CA GLY A 979 -17.56 -38.96 28.57
C GLY A 979 -18.18 -38.86 29.96
N GLY A 980 -17.33 -38.79 30.99
CA GLY A 980 -17.71 -39.03 32.37
C GLY A 980 -18.07 -37.74 33.11
N ASN A 981 -17.58 -37.64 34.35
CA ASN A 981 -17.82 -36.49 35.22
C ASN A 981 -17.39 -35.16 34.56
N GLY A 982 -18.28 -34.18 34.66
CA GLY A 982 -18.11 -32.82 34.14
C GLY A 982 -18.69 -32.56 32.74
N THR A 983 -19.14 -33.59 32.02
CA THR A 983 -19.71 -33.42 30.67
C THR A 983 -20.94 -32.51 30.70
N LEU A 984 -20.90 -31.41 29.95
CA LEU A 984 -21.98 -30.42 29.87
C LEU A 984 -23.20 -31.03 29.15
N LEU A 985 -24.41 -30.82 29.67
CA LEU A 985 -25.64 -31.43 29.13
C LEU A 985 -26.72 -30.41 28.79
N GLU A 986 -27.02 -29.48 29.68
CA GLU A 986 -28.11 -28.52 29.49
C GLU A 986 -27.67 -27.12 29.94
N GLY A 987 -28.17 -26.11 29.23
CA GLY A 987 -27.88 -24.72 29.51
C GLY A 987 -28.49 -23.79 28.47
N THR A 988 -28.04 -22.54 28.48
CA THR A 988 -28.37 -21.56 27.44
C THR A 988 -27.09 -20.93 26.89
N VAL A 989 -27.15 -20.50 25.63
CA VAL A 989 -26.13 -19.68 24.99
C VAL A 989 -26.69 -18.28 24.73
N ALA A 990 -25.91 -17.25 25.01
CA ALA A 990 -26.18 -15.87 24.63
C ALA A 990 -24.91 -15.23 24.09
N TYR A 991 -25.03 -14.17 23.30
CA TYR A 991 -23.90 -13.45 22.73
C TYR A 991 -24.05 -11.94 22.92
N SER A 992 -22.93 -11.22 22.87
CA SER A 992 -22.88 -9.78 23.15
C SER A 992 -21.73 -9.08 22.39
N MET A 993 -21.89 -7.79 22.17
CA MET A 993 -20.85 -6.89 21.64
C MET A 993 -20.04 -6.20 22.75
N ASP A 994 -20.62 -6.03 23.95
CA ASP A 994 -20.12 -5.10 24.98
C ASP A 994 -20.15 -5.67 26.42
N LYS A 995 -20.55 -6.93 26.61
CA LYS A 995 -20.82 -7.61 27.91
C LYS A 995 -21.96 -7.00 28.75
N GLN A 996 -22.58 -5.90 28.31
CA GLN A 996 -23.68 -5.24 29.01
C GLN A 996 -25.02 -5.68 28.43
N GLN A 997 -25.15 -5.64 27.10
CA GLN A 997 -26.33 -6.06 26.36
C GLN A 997 -26.12 -7.47 25.79
N TRP A 998 -26.91 -8.43 26.26
CA TRP A 998 -26.85 -9.82 25.81
C TRP A 998 -28.06 -10.15 24.94
N SER A 999 -27.87 -11.01 23.94
CA SER A 999 -28.97 -11.60 23.18
C SER A 999 -29.90 -12.38 24.09
N GLU A 1000 -31.13 -12.61 23.62
CA GLU A 1000 -32.04 -13.57 24.25
C GLU A 1000 -31.35 -14.95 24.36
N PRO A 1001 -31.32 -15.58 25.54
CA PRO A 1001 -30.66 -16.87 25.71
C PRO A 1001 -31.36 -17.99 24.93
N VAL A 1002 -30.59 -18.76 24.16
CA VAL A 1002 -31.08 -19.92 23.41
C VAL A 1002 -30.74 -21.20 24.17
N ALA A 1003 -31.74 -21.99 24.52
CA ALA A 1003 -31.52 -23.24 25.25
C ALA A 1003 -30.90 -24.33 24.37
N PHE A 1004 -30.04 -25.16 24.96
CA PHE A 1004 -29.52 -26.38 24.35
C PHE A 1004 -29.64 -27.58 25.29
N THR A 1005 -29.70 -28.77 24.70
CA THR A 1005 -29.72 -30.05 25.42
C THR A 1005 -28.92 -31.08 24.63
N TRP A 1006 -27.97 -31.74 25.28
CA TRP A 1006 -27.04 -32.67 24.66
C TRP A 1006 -27.12 -34.06 25.30
N ALA A 1007 -26.91 -35.10 24.49
CA ALA A 1007 -26.82 -36.47 24.96
C ALA A 1007 -25.55 -36.70 25.77
N ASN A 1008 -25.62 -37.53 26.81
CA ASN A 1008 -24.46 -37.97 27.58
C ASN A 1008 -23.63 -39.02 26.80
N ASN A 1009 -22.73 -38.56 25.96
CA ASN A 1009 -21.76 -39.38 25.23
C ASN A 1009 -20.50 -38.54 24.90
N THR A 1010 -19.51 -39.16 24.27
CA THR A 1010 -18.24 -38.53 23.89
C THR A 1010 -18.26 -37.81 22.55
N GLU A 1011 -19.40 -37.78 21.85
CA GLU A 1011 -19.52 -37.12 20.55
C GLU A 1011 -19.46 -35.60 20.72
N VAL A 1012 -18.94 -34.92 19.68
CA VAL A 1012 -18.91 -33.46 19.59
C VAL A 1012 -20.32 -32.90 19.68
N LYS A 1013 -20.47 -31.83 20.46
CA LYS A 1013 -21.76 -31.15 20.66
C LYS A 1013 -21.74 -29.81 19.96
N THR A 1014 -22.67 -29.60 19.04
CA THR A 1014 -22.70 -28.40 18.21
C THR A 1014 -23.89 -27.51 18.56
N ILE A 1015 -23.64 -26.21 18.63
CA ILE A 1015 -24.64 -25.14 18.59
C ILE A 1015 -24.44 -24.36 17.30
N ALA A 1016 -25.45 -24.29 16.44
CA ALA A 1016 -25.44 -23.41 15.28
C ALA A 1016 -26.03 -22.04 15.66
N PHE A 1017 -25.36 -20.95 15.28
CA PHE A 1017 -25.86 -19.60 15.49
C PHE A 1017 -26.76 -19.18 14.32
N ALA A 1018 -28.07 -19.33 14.50
CA ALA A 1018 -29.05 -18.97 13.48
C ALA A 1018 -28.93 -17.49 13.05
N GLY A 1019 -28.89 -17.26 11.73
CA GLY A 1019 -28.77 -15.91 11.16
C GLY A 1019 -27.38 -15.29 11.22
N HIS A 1020 -26.37 -16.04 11.69
CA HIS A 1020 -24.97 -15.63 11.73
C HIS A 1020 -24.74 -14.24 12.38
N PRO A 1021 -25.03 -14.10 13.69
CA PRO A 1021 -24.88 -12.83 14.38
C PRO A 1021 -23.42 -12.40 14.49
N LYS A 1022 -23.17 -11.09 14.48
CA LYS A 1022 -21.88 -10.52 14.88
C LYS A 1022 -21.80 -10.44 16.40
N ALA A 1023 -20.73 -10.96 16.99
CA ALA A 1023 -20.48 -10.89 18.42
C ALA A 1023 -18.98 -10.94 18.75
N ARG A 1024 -18.61 -10.33 19.88
CA ARG A 1024 -17.28 -10.50 20.51
C ARG A 1024 -17.33 -11.42 21.72
N TYR A 1025 -18.47 -11.49 22.39
CA TYR A 1025 -18.62 -12.26 23.61
C TYR A 1025 -19.67 -13.33 23.44
N VAL A 1026 -19.39 -14.53 23.96
CA VAL A 1026 -20.34 -15.64 24.04
C VAL A 1026 -20.43 -16.09 25.49
N LYS A 1027 -21.63 -16.26 26.01
CA LYS A 1027 -21.88 -16.75 27.36
C LYS A 1027 -22.65 -18.06 27.31
N LEU A 1028 -22.14 -19.07 28.00
CA LEU A 1028 -22.84 -20.31 28.29
C LEU A 1028 -23.27 -20.30 29.75
N SER A 1029 -24.57 -20.36 29.99
CA SER A 1029 -25.13 -20.53 31.33
C SER A 1029 -25.52 -21.99 31.51
N ILE A 1030 -24.68 -22.75 32.22
CA ILE A 1030 -24.81 -24.20 32.37
C ILE A 1030 -25.74 -24.51 33.54
N THR A 1031 -26.79 -25.30 33.27
CA THR A 1031 -27.79 -25.70 34.28
C THR A 1031 -27.75 -27.18 34.60
N LYS A 1032 -27.10 -28.01 33.77
CA LYS A 1032 -26.90 -29.44 34.04
C LYS A 1032 -25.63 -29.97 33.40
N ALA A 1033 -24.89 -30.78 34.15
CA ALA A 1033 -23.73 -31.52 33.69
C ALA A 1033 -23.56 -32.81 34.50
N ILE A 1034 -22.80 -33.78 33.99
CA ILE A 1034 -22.61 -35.08 34.66
C ILE A 1034 -21.88 -34.91 35.98
N GLY A 1035 -22.51 -35.36 37.08
CA GLY A 1035 -21.95 -35.26 38.43
C GLY A 1035 -21.88 -33.83 38.98
N ASN A 1036 -22.56 -32.87 38.36
CA ASN A 1036 -22.62 -31.46 38.76
C ASN A 1036 -21.27 -30.72 38.75
N PHE A 1037 -20.38 -31.10 37.83
CA PHE A 1037 -19.12 -30.41 37.51
C PHE A 1037 -19.14 -29.93 36.05
N GLY A 1038 -18.25 -29.01 35.68
CA GLY A 1038 -17.94 -28.70 34.28
C GLY A 1038 -16.58 -29.28 33.87
N SER A 1039 -16.48 -29.85 32.67
CA SER A 1039 -15.22 -30.34 32.11
C SER A 1039 -15.27 -30.40 30.57
N GLY A 1040 -14.12 -30.53 29.93
CA GLY A 1040 -14.01 -30.73 28.48
C GLY A 1040 -12.57 -30.72 28.00
N LYS A 1041 -12.36 -31.13 26.76
CA LYS A 1041 -11.06 -31.03 26.08
C LYS A 1041 -10.96 -29.72 25.32
N GLU A 1042 -11.96 -29.43 24.49
CA GLU A 1042 -11.96 -28.30 23.57
C GLU A 1042 -13.35 -27.69 23.46
N LEU A 1043 -13.38 -26.41 23.15
CA LEU A 1043 -14.57 -25.66 22.79
C LEU A 1043 -14.19 -24.67 21.69
N TYR A 1044 -14.52 -25.03 20.45
CA TYR A 1044 -14.25 -24.20 19.28
C TYR A 1044 -15.44 -23.30 18.99
N VAL A 1045 -15.18 -22.02 18.72
CA VAL A 1045 -16.17 -21.10 18.16
C VAL A 1045 -15.77 -20.81 16.73
N PHE A 1046 -16.66 -21.03 15.78
CA PHE A 1046 -16.41 -20.84 14.35
C PHE A 1046 -17.02 -19.53 13.86
N LYS A 1047 -16.31 -18.85 12.98
CA LYS A 1047 -16.85 -17.78 12.15
C LYS A 1047 -17.37 -18.33 10.83
N VAL A 1048 -18.24 -17.58 10.16
CA VAL A 1048 -18.67 -17.90 8.79
C VAL A 1048 -17.47 -17.80 7.85
N ALA A 1049 -17.38 -18.73 6.90
CA ALA A 1049 -16.34 -18.73 5.88
C ALA A 1049 -16.22 -17.37 5.18
N ASP A 1050 -14.99 -16.95 4.90
CA ASP A 1050 -14.67 -15.68 4.21
C ASP A 1050 -15.14 -14.38 4.88
N THR A 1051 -15.60 -14.42 6.14
CA THR A 1051 -15.90 -13.21 6.92
C THR A 1051 -14.68 -12.70 7.68
N GLU A 1052 -14.52 -11.37 7.82
CA GLU A 1052 -13.41 -10.79 8.58
C GLU A 1052 -13.67 -10.81 10.09
N SER A 1053 -12.60 -10.96 10.87
CA SER A 1053 -12.58 -10.80 12.32
C SER A 1053 -12.08 -9.39 12.64
N GLU A 1054 -12.89 -8.58 13.31
CA GLU A 1054 -12.57 -7.17 13.60
C GLU A 1054 -12.02 -7.04 15.04
N LEU A 1055 -10.79 -6.57 15.21
CA LEU A 1055 -10.24 -6.25 16.53
C LEU A 1055 -10.76 -4.90 16.99
N GLN A 1056 -11.45 -4.84 18.13
CA GLN A 1056 -11.88 -3.55 18.70
C GLN A 1056 -10.68 -2.84 19.31
N GLY A 1057 -10.50 -1.57 18.96
CA GLY A 1057 -9.32 -0.79 19.32
C GLY A 1057 -8.22 -0.81 18.26
N ASP A 1058 -8.34 -1.64 17.21
CA ASP A 1058 -7.43 -1.66 16.07
C ASP A 1058 -7.85 -0.57 15.09
N ILE A 1059 -7.47 0.67 15.42
CA ILE A 1059 -7.93 1.87 14.72
C ILE A 1059 -7.18 2.04 13.40
N ASN A 1060 -5.94 1.53 13.31
CA ASN A 1060 -5.12 1.58 12.10
C ASN A 1060 -5.35 0.35 11.18
N ARG A 1061 -6.11 -0.65 11.65
CA ARG A 1061 -6.49 -1.89 10.96
C ARG A 1061 -5.34 -2.83 10.65
N ASP A 1062 -4.19 -2.72 11.32
CA ASP A 1062 -3.03 -3.58 11.08
C ASP A 1062 -3.15 -4.98 11.71
N LYS A 1063 -4.33 -5.30 12.27
CA LYS A 1063 -4.70 -6.57 12.92
C LYS A 1063 -3.93 -6.78 14.22
N ARG A 1064 -3.53 -5.71 14.88
CA ARG A 1064 -2.91 -5.72 16.21
C ARG A 1064 -3.58 -4.69 17.12
N ILE A 1065 -3.23 -4.74 18.39
CA ILE A 1065 -3.57 -3.73 19.38
C ILE A 1065 -2.24 -3.35 20.02
N ASP A 1066 -1.65 -2.24 19.60
CA ASP A 1066 -0.33 -1.82 20.04
C ASP A 1066 -0.18 -0.31 20.25
N GLU A 1067 1.06 0.18 20.39
CA GLU A 1067 1.34 1.60 20.64
C GLU A 1067 0.94 2.50 19.46
N ASN A 1068 0.86 1.96 18.24
CA ASN A 1068 0.44 2.70 17.05
C ASN A 1068 -1.06 3.02 17.12
N ASP A 1069 -1.87 2.09 17.61
CA ASP A 1069 -3.29 2.32 17.87
C ASP A 1069 -3.47 3.41 18.92
N LEU A 1070 -2.74 3.32 20.03
CA LEU A 1070 -2.80 4.34 21.07
C LEU A 1070 -2.42 5.71 20.49
N THR A 1071 -1.34 5.79 19.72
CA THR A 1071 -0.91 7.04 19.06
C THR A 1071 -2.02 7.61 18.18
N SER A 1072 -2.69 6.77 17.40
CA SER A 1072 -3.83 7.18 16.57
C SER A 1072 -4.99 7.69 17.44
N TYR A 1073 -5.41 6.94 18.46
CA TYR A 1073 -6.43 7.36 19.42
C TYR A 1073 -6.11 8.68 20.12
N MET A 1074 -4.84 8.90 20.47
CA MET A 1074 -4.38 10.15 21.07
C MET A 1074 -4.63 11.34 20.15
N ASN A 1075 -4.46 11.21 18.83
CA ASN A 1075 -4.70 12.31 17.89
C ASN A 1075 -6.18 12.65 17.71
N TYR A 1076 -7.06 11.66 17.90
CA TYR A 1076 -8.51 11.82 17.67
C TYR A 1076 -9.32 11.98 18.96
N THR A 1077 -8.69 12.02 20.13
CA THR A 1077 -9.39 12.17 21.42
C THR A 1077 -10.30 13.39 21.44
N GLY A 1078 -11.60 13.20 21.67
CA GLY A 1078 -12.63 14.25 21.67
C GLY A 1078 -13.20 14.62 20.28
N LEU A 1079 -12.75 13.97 19.19
CA LEU A 1079 -13.35 14.13 17.86
C LEU A 1079 -14.79 13.58 17.87
N ARG A 1080 -15.71 14.22 17.16
CA ARG A 1080 -17.12 13.85 17.12
C ARG A 1080 -17.62 13.54 15.72
N SER A 1081 -18.71 12.79 15.63
CA SER A 1081 -19.41 12.45 14.37
C SER A 1081 -19.84 13.63 13.49
N VAL A 1082 -19.87 14.86 14.04
CA VAL A 1082 -20.11 16.08 13.27
C VAL A 1082 -18.88 16.59 12.54
N ASP A 1083 -17.69 16.13 12.92
CA ASP A 1083 -16.42 16.52 12.33
C ASP A 1083 -16.16 15.73 11.04
N SER A 1084 -15.62 16.39 10.03
CA SER A 1084 -15.31 15.80 8.71
C SER A 1084 -14.48 14.53 8.82
N ASP A 1085 -13.58 14.49 9.80
CA ASP A 1085 -12.56 13.45 9.93
C ASP A 1085 -13.10 12.22 10.69
N PHE A 1086 -14.28 12.32 11.30
CA PHE A 1086 -14.80 11.24 12.14
C PHE A 1086 -15.14 10.00 11.33
N GLY A 1087 -15.56 10.14 10.07
CA GLY A 1087 -15.83 9.00 9.19
C GLY A 1087 -14.62 8.06 9.08
N TYR A 1088 -13.43 8.63 8.92
CA TYR A 1088 -12.15 7.92 8.83
C TYR A 1088 -11.82 7.11 10.09
N VAL A 1089 -11.99 7.72 11.27
CA VAL A 1089 -11.65 7.10 12.56
C VAL A 1089 -12.85 6.52 13.30
N SER A 1090 -13.99 6.40 12.63
CA SER A 1090 -15.25 5.93 13.25
C SER A 1090 -15.15 4.51 13.79
N VAL A 1091 -14.25 3.68 13.25
CA VAL A 1091 -13.92 2.36 13.82
C VAL A 1091 -13.32 2.45 15.23
N GLY A 1092 -12.67 3.57 15.52
CA GLY A 1092 -12.13 3.89 16.83
C GLY A 1092 -13.20 4.17 17.88
N ASP A 1093 -14.40 4.61 17.50
CA ASP A 1093 -15.55 4.78 18.40
C ASP A 1093 -16.20 3.42 18.69
N VAL A 1094 -15.59 2.69 19.64
CA VAL A 1094 -15.93 1.29 19.95
C VAL A 1094 -17.32 1.19 20.57
N ASN A 1095 -17.70 2.17 21.39
CA ASN A 1095 -19.02 2.21 22.03
C ASN A 1095 -20.12 2.88 21.17
N LYS A 1096 -19.76 3.42 20.00
CA LYS A 1096 -20.65 4.06 19.02
C LYS A 1096 -21.44 5.23 19.57
N ASN A 1097 -20.85 6.01 20.48
CA ASN A 1097 -21.50 7.17 21.07
C ASN A 1097 -21.31 8.47 20.24
N GLY A 1098 -20.57 8.39 19.14
CA GLY A 1098 -20.27 9.50 18.25
C GLY A 1098 -19.14 10.40 18.74
N MET A 1099 -18.29 9.93 19.66
CA MET A 1099 -17.13 10.63 20.20
C MET A 1099 -16.01 9.63 20.52
N ILE A 1100 -14.76 9.97 20.18
CA ILE A 1100 -13.59 9.21 20.68
C ILE A 1100 -13.32 9.64 22.13
N ASP A 1101 -13.63 8.78 23.09
CA ASP A 1101 -13.61 9.11 24.52
C ASP A 1101 -12.66 8.22 25.35
N ALA A 1102 -12.70 8.38 26.67
CA ALA A 1102 -11.84 7.63 27.58
C ALA A 1102 -12.08 6.11 27.53
N PHE A 1103 -13.29 5.65 27.20
CA PHE A 1103 -13.60 4.23 27.04
C PHE A 1103 -12.91 3.68 25.80
N ASP A 1104 -13.04 4.36 24.66
CA ASP A 1104 -12.47 3.87 23.40
C ASP A 1104 -10.95 3.73 23.51
N ILE A 1105 -10.30 4.73 24.09
CA ILE A 1105 -8.86 4.72 24.32
C ILE A 1105 -8.47 3.62 25.32
N SER A 1106 -9.31 3.35 26.33
CA SER A 1106 -9.06 2.27 27.30
C SER A 1106 -9.10 0.88 26.67
N VAL A 1107 -9.85 0.67 25.59
CA VAL A 1107 -9.89 -0.61 24.85
C VAL A 1107 -8.48 -1.01 24.39
N VAL A 1108 -7.69 -0.03 23.95
CA VAL A 1108 -6.28 -0.22 23.57
C VAL A 1108 -5.38 -0.20 24.79
N ALA A 1109 -5.48 0.86 25.60
CA ALA A 1109 -4.52 1.12 26.67
C ALA A 1109 -4.44 -0.02 27.70
N THR A 1110 -5.55 -0.75 27.93
CA THR A 1110 -5.60 -1.90 28.86
C THR A 1110 -4.94 -3.17 28.33
N GLU A 1111 -4.62 -3.24 27.04
CA GLU A 1111 -3.91 -4.37 26.41
C GLU A 1111 -2.40 -4.12 26.29
N LEU A 1112 -1.97 -2.87 26.42
CA LEU A 1112 -0.55 -2.47 26.39
C LEU A 1112 0.20 -2.84 27.68
N ASP A 1113 1.52 -2.80 27.62
CA ASP A 1113 2.43 -3.04 28.75
C ASP A 1113 2.17 -4.37 29.50
N GLY A 1114 1.81 -5.42 28.75
CA GLY A 1114 1.50 -6.75 29.28
C GLY A 1114 0.05 -6.94 29.74
N GLY A 1115 -0.79 -5.93 29.50
CA GLY A 1115 -2.22 -5.95 29.80
C GLY A 1115 -2.57 -5.64 31.26
N VAL A 1116 -3.86 -5.69 31.56
CA VAL A 1116 -4.40 -5.51 32.93
C VAL A 1116 -4.65 -6.84 33.64
N SER A 1117 -4.50 -6.85 34.96
CA SER A 1117 -4.92 -7.99 35.78
C SER A 1117 -6.43 -8.01 35.96
N ASN A 1118 -7.07 -9.18 35.79
CA ASN A 1118 -8.50 -9.37 36.06
C ASN A 1118 -8.84 -8.96 37.50
N SER A 1119 -9.80 -8.04 37.66
CA SER A 1119 -10.42 -7.70 38.95
C SER A 1119 -11.92 -7.97 38.92
N ALA A 1120 -12.53 -8.24 40.06
CA ALA A 1120 -14.00 -8.27 40.19
C ALA A 1120 -14.59 -6.87 40.51
N ASP A 1121 -13.75 -5.88 40.79
CA ASP A 1121 -14.16 -4.52 41.11
C ASP A 1121 -14.79 -3.83 39.89
N LYS A 1122 -15.80 -3.00 40.15
CA LYS A 1122 -16.53 -2.24 39.12
C LYS A 1122 -16.38 -0.75 39.38
N VAL A 1123 -16.18 0.02 38.32
CA VAL A 1123 -16.07 1.48 38.45
C VAL A 1123 -17.33 2.09 39.08
N ALA A 1124 -17.15 3.08 39.95
CA ALA A 1124 -18.24 3.89 40.49
C ALA A 1124 -17.79 5.33 40.79
N GLY A 1125 -18.77 6.23 40.97
CA GLY A 1125 -18.56 7.63 41.34
C GLY A 1125 -18.89 8.63 40.23
N SER A 1126 -18.52 9.89 40.45
CA SER A 1126 -18.70 11.01 39.50
C SER A 1126 -17.66 12.10 39.73
N LEU A 1127 -17.57 13.09 38.83
CA LEU A 1127 -16.71 14.26 39.00
C LEU A 1127 -17.53 15.52 39.36
N VAL A 1128 -16.93 16.40 40.16
CA VAL A 1128 -17.51 17.69 40.57
C VAL A 1128 -16.58 18.82 40.14
N LEU A 1129 -17.13 19.78 39.39
CA LEU A 1129 -16.43 20.97 38.91
C LEU A 1129 -16.82 22.17 39.78
N THR A 1130 -15.84 22.80 40.43
CA THR A 1130 -16.03 23.95 41.31
C THR A 1130 -15.20 25.14 40.84
N PRO A 1131 -15.80 26.21 40.30
CA PRO A 1131 -15.06 27.40 39.91
C PRO A 1131 -14.62 28.20 41.14
N ASN A 1132 -13.44 28.82 41.08
CA ASN A 1132 -12.94 29.73 42.12
C ASN A 1132 -13.78 31.01 42.21
N VAL A 1133 -14.40 31.43 41.10
CA VAL A 1133 -15.24 32.64 41.00
C VAL A 1133 -16.58 32.36 40.32
N LYS A 1134 -17.63 33.06 40.75
CA LYS A 1134 -18.96 33.02 40.08
C LYS A 1134 -19.09 34.07 38.96
N THR A 1135 -18.28 35.11 39.02
CA THR A 1135 -18.22 36.24 38.08
C THR A 1135 -16.78 36.63 37.85
N PHE A 1136 -16.43 37.05 36.63
CA PHE A 1136 -15.06 37.40 36.24
C PHE A 1136 -15.05 38.64 35.35
N LYS A 1137 -13.90 39.29 35.27
CA LYS A 1137 -13.61 40.41 34.38
C LYS A 1137 -12.73 39.95 33.22
N ALA A 1138 -12.74 40.72 32.12
CA ALA A 1138 -11.80 40.53 31.03
C ALA A 1138 -10.35 40.55 31.58
N GLY A 1139 -9.57 39.52 31.23
CA GLY A 1139 -8.20 39.30 31.70
C GLY A 1139 -8.06 38.40 32.92
N ASP A 1140 -9.14 38.11 33.67
CA ASP A 1140 -9.07 37.23 34.84
C ASP A 1140 -8.75 35.78 34.43
N ILE A 1141 -7.98 35.08 35.27
CA ILE A 1141 -7.84 33.62 35.19
C ILE A 1141 -8.93 32.97 36.05
N VAL A 1142 -9.88 32.32 35.39
CA VAL A 1142 -10.93 31.53 36.02
C VAL A 1142 -10.42 30.11 36.20
N GLU A 1143 -10.36 29.65 37.44
CA GLU A 1143 -9.89 28.32 37.80
C GLU A 1143 -11.07 27.42 38.14
N VAL A 1144 -11.13 26.24 37.54
CA VAL A 1144 -12.17 25.24 37.78
C VAL A 1144 -11.52 24.02 38.41
N LYS A 1145 -11.75 23.85 39.71
CA LYS A 1145 -11.27 22.70 40.47
C LYS A 1145 -12.09 21.47 40.16
N VAL A 1146 -11.45 20.36 39.79
CA VAL A 1146 -12.10 19.06 39.54
C VAL A 1146 -11.78 18.09 40.67
N THR A 1147 -12.83 17.61 41.35
CA THR A 1147 -12.73 16.63 42.45
C THR A 1147 -13.57 15.40 42.16
N GLY A 1148 -13.12 14.24 42.64
CA GLY A 1148 -13.93 13.03 42.65
C GLY A 1148 -15.08 13.11 43.65
N LYS A 1149 -16.13 12.33 43.42
CA LYS A 1149 -17.21 12.08 44.38
C LYS A 1149 -17.57 10.60 44.37
N GLY A 1150 -17.19 9.90 45.44
CA GLY A 1150 -17.40 8.46 45.60
C GLY A 1150 -16.70 7.64 44.52
N LEU A 1151 -15.51 8.06 44.07
CA LEU A 1151 -14.73 7.33 43.07
C LEU A 1151 -14.33 5.96 43.60
N HIS A 1152 -14.50 4.93 42.75
CA HIS A 1152 -14.05 3.56 43.02
C HIS A 1152 -13.52 2.92 41.76
N ALA A 1153 -12.38 2.24 41.85
CA ALA A 1153 -11.78 1.45 40.77
C ALA A 1153 -11.57 2.20 39.43
N VAL A 1154 -11.35 3.52 39.46
CA VAL A 1154 -11.24 4.35 38.26
C VAL A 1154 -9.87 4.16 37.58
N ASN A 1155 -9.88 3.57 36.38
CA ASN A 1155 -8.73 3.34 35.51
C ASN A 1155 -8.61 4.38 34.37
N ALA A 1156 -9.74 4.99 34.00
CA ALA A 1156 -9.76 6.13 33.09
C ALA A 1156 -10.95 7.05 33.40
N LEU A 1157 -10.83 8.32 33.00
CA LEU A 1157 -11.93 9.29 33.07
C LEU A 1157 -11.92 10.23 31.88
N GLY A 1158 -13.10 10.73 31.52
CA GLY A 1158 -13.29 11.71 30.44
C GLY A 1158 -14.56 12.55 30.64
N PHE A 1159 -14.55 13.79 30.16
CA PHE A 1159 -15.76 14.59 29.94
C PHE A 1159 -15.51 15.71 28.93
N GLY A 1160 -16.57 16.24 28.32
CA GLY A 1160 -16.54 17.46 27.52
C GLY A 1160 -16.91 18.69 28.35
N LEU A 1161 -16.30 19.83 28.07
CA LEU A 1161 -16.60 21.12 28.68
C LEU A 1161 -16.76 22.18 27.58
N PRO A 1162 -17.95 22.31 26.97
CA PRO A 1162 -18.22 23.29 25.94
C PRO A 1162 -18.12 24.72 26.48
N TYR A 1163 -17.51 25.62 25.72
CA TYR A 1163 -17.39 27.03 26.08
C TYR A 1163 -17.44 27.95 24.85
N SER A 1164 -17.65 29.25 25.07
CA SER A 1164 -17.65 30.26 24.01
C SER A 1164 -16.27 30.90 23.87
N THR A 1165 -15.75 30.97 22.64
CA THR A 1165 -14.48 31.65 22.29
C THR A 1165 -14.55 33.17 22.44
N ASP A 1166 -15.75 33.72 22.63
CA ASP A 1166 -15.97 35.13 22.99
C ASP A 1166 -15.79 35.38 24.49
N ASP A 1167 -16.06 34.37 25.32
CA ASP A 1167 -16.03 34.45 26.77
C ASP A 1167 -14.68 34.04 27.34
N PHE A 1168 -14.10 32.97 26.81
CA PHE A 1168 -12.93 32.32 27.36
C PHE A 1168 -11.92 31.92 26.29
N GLU A 1169 -10.66 31.82 26.72
CA GLU A 1169 -9.56 31.17 26.06
C GLU A 1169 -9.01 30.12 27.03
N PHE A 1170 -8.85 28.87 26.59
CA PHE A 1170 -8.26 27.83 27.43
C PHE A 1170 -6.78 28.16 27.69
N ALA A 1171 -6.38 28.19 28.98
CA ALA A 1171 -5.05 28.64 29.40
C ALA A 1171 -4.18 27.51 29.98
N GLY A 1172 -4.72 26.30 30.16
CA GLY A 1172 -3.96 25.13 30.60
C GLY A 1172 -4.61 24.32 31.73
N LEU A 1173 -3.87 23.32 32.21
CA LEU A 1173 -4.25 22.40 33.28
C LEU A 1173 -3.13 22.29 34.32
N ASP A 1174 -3.51 22.24 35.61
CA ASP A 1174 -2.63 21.86 36.70
C ASP A 1174 -3.05 20.49 37.25
N LEU A 1175 -2.22 19.46 37.07
CA LEU A 1175 -2.49 18.11 37.55
C LEU A 1175 -2.07 17.94 39.02
N VAL A 1176 -2.90 17.28 39.84
CA VAL A 1176 -2.64 17.09 41.27
C VAL A 1176 -2.75 15.62 41.69
N GLY A 1177 -3.92 15.01 41.53
CA GLY A 1177 -4.23 13.64 41.96
C GLY A 1177 -4.24 12.62 40.83
N MET A 1178 -3.60 12.91 39.68
CA MET A 1178 -3.71 12.09 38.46
C MET A 1178 -2.72 10.92 38.37
N LYS A 1179 -1.81 10.79 39.35
CA LYS A 1179 -0.76 9.76 39.37
C LYS A 1179 -0.01 9.71 38.03
N ASN A 1180 0.04 8.54 37.40
CA ASN A 1180 0.74 8.29 36.12
C ASN A 1180 -0.22 8.15 34.94
N MET A 1181 -1.47 8.63 35.05
CA MET A 1181 -2.40 8.59 33.92
C MET A 1181 -1.88 9.45 32.77
N VAL A 1182 -2.03 8.95 31.55
CA VAL A 1182 -1.67 9.68 30.33
C VAL A 1182 -2.70 10.80 30.12
N ASN A 1183 -2.22 12.05 29.97
CA ASN A 1183 -3.09 13.22 29.77
C ASN A 1183 -3.39 13.46 28.29
N LEU A 1184 -4.60 13.11 27.89
CA LEU A 1184 -5.10 13.20 26.52
C LEU A 1184 -6.09 14.35 26.35
N THR A 1185 -5.92 15.42 27.12
CA THR A 1185 -6.81 16.58 27.02
C THR A 1185 -6.58 17.37 25.73
N TYR A 1186 -7.66 17.63 24.99
CA TYR A 1186 -7.67 18.49 23.79
C TYR A 1186 -8.70 19.61 23.89
N ASP A 1187 -8.37 20.75 23.29
CA ASP A 1187 -9.25 21.92 23.16
C ASP A 1187 -9.69 22.07 21.70
N ARG A 1188 -10.85 21.48 21.35
CA ARG A 1188 -11.28 21.31 19.95
C ARG A 1188 -12.31 22.34 19.51
N LEU A 1189 -12.18 22.77 18.27
CA LEU A 1189 -13.24 23.47 17.53
C LEU A 1189 -13.86 22.46 16.56
N HIS A 1190 -15.14 22.20 16.72
CA HIS A 1190 -15.88 21.26 15.88
C HIS A 1190 -16.36 21.92 14.59
N SER A 1191 -16.66 21.10 13.58
CA SER A 1191 -17.13 21.57 12.26
C SER A 1191 -18.46 22.36 12.32
N ASN A 1192 -19.22 22.19 13.40
CA ASN A 1192 -20.44 22.96 13.67
C ASN A 1192 -20.19 24.30 14.39
N GLY A 1193 -18.92 24.68 14.60
CA GLY A 1193 -18.51 25.91 15.28
C GLY A 1193 -18.48 25.83 16.82
N GLN A 1194 -18.82 24.69 17.41
CA GLN A 1194 -18.76 24.51 18.87
C GLN A 1194 -17.31 24.33 19.33
N LYS A 1195 -16.88 25.13 20.31
CA LYS A 1195 -15.60 24.96 21.00
C LYS A 1195 -15.80 24.19 22.31
N ALA A 1196 -14.99 23.17 22.56
CA ALA A 1196 -15.06 22.37 23.77
C ALA A 1196 -13.69 21.83 24.21
N LEU A 1197 -13.46 21.84 25.53
CA LEU A 1197 -12.32 21.18 26.15
C LEU A 1197 -12.70 19.75 26.52
N TYR A 1198 -11.82 18.78 26.28
CA TYR A 1198 -12.05 17.36 26.57
C TYR A 1198 -11.03 16.79 27.56
N PRO A 1199 -11.12 17.10 28.88
CA PRO A 1199 -10.24 16.47 29.86
C PRO A 1199 -10.40 14.95 29.83
N THR A 1200 -9.36 14.25 29.39
CA THR A 1200 -9.37 12.80 29.15
C THR A 1200 -8.07 12.19 29.67
N PHE A 1201 -8.18 11.18 30.54
CA PHE A 1201 -7.05 10.57 31.22
C PHE A 1201 -7.21 9.06 31.29
N VAL A 1202 -6.17 8.32 30.88
CA VAL A 1202 -6.21 6.86 30.75
C VAL A 1202 -4.93 6.24 31.30
N ASN A 1203 -5.04 5.13 32.02
CA ASN A 1203 -3.90 4.30 32.39
C ASN A 1203 -3.52 3.33 31.27
N LYS A 1204 -2.21 3.16 31.04
CA LYS A 1204 -1.66 2.09 30.21
C LYS A 1204 -1.36 0.85 31.05
N GLY A 1205 -1.76 -0.32 30.55
CA GLY A 1205 -1.57 -1.61 31.20
C GLY A 1205 -2.02 -1.60 32.66
N ASN A 1206 -1.30 -2.32 33.51
CA ASN A 1206 -1.70 -2.52 34.91
C ASN A 1206 -1.27 -1.40 35.89
N ASN A 1207 -1.26 -0.13 35.45
CA ASN A 1207 -0.82 1.03 36.26
C ASN A 1207 -1.80 1.39 37.40
N PHE A 1208 -1.39 2.25 38.33
CA PHE A 1208 -2.16 2.57 39.55
C PHE A 1208 -3.51 3.25 39.26
N LEU A 1209 -4.59 2.76 39.87
CA LEU A 1209 -5.92 3.37 39.83
C LEU A 1209 -5.94 4.72 40.59
N LEU A 1210 -6.89 5.60 40.29
CA LEU A 1210 -7.08 6.84 41.07
C LEU A 1210 -7.42 6.55 42.52
N ASP A 1211 -7.16 7.53 43.38
CA ASP A 1211 -7.53 7.42 44.79
C ASP A 1211 -9.06 7.33 44.96
N GLU A 1212 -9.47 6.51 45.91
CA GLU A 1212 -10.87 6.23 46.24
C GLU A 1212 -11.55 7.43 46.92
N GLY A 1213 -12.87 7.56 46.80
CA GLY A 1213 -13.67 8.55 47.50
C GLY A 1213 -13.72 9.92 46.82
N GLU A 1214 -13.18 10.98 47.45
CA GLU A 1214 -13.30 12.38 47.00
C GLU A 1214 -11.94 13.06 46.74
N PRO A 1215 -11.03 12.47 45.94
CA PRO A 1215 -9.72 13.06 45.71
C PRO A 1215 -9.79 14.38 44.93
N TYR A 1216 -8.82 15.26 45.17
CA TYR A 1216 -8.59 16.42 44.32
C TYR A 1216 -7.71 16.02 43.12
N LEU A 1217 -8.26 16.13 41.91
CA LEU A 1217 -7.66 15.58 40.70
C LEU A 1217 -6.83 16.60 39.94
N PHE A 1218 -7.43 17.71 39.48
CA PHE A 1218 -6.74 18.73 38.70
C PHE A 1218 -7.53 20.06 38.68
N THR A 1219 -6.90 21.12 38.21
CA THR A 1219 -7.53 22.42 37.95
C THR A 1219 -7.45 22.80 36.48
N ILE A 1220 -8.57 23.26 35.93
CA ILE A 1220 -8.68 23.82 34.57
C ILE A 1220 -8.59 25.34 34.64
N LYS A 1221 -7.76 25.95 33.79
CA LYS A 1221 -7.61 27.41 33.72
C LYS A 1221 -8.19 27.95 32.42
N PHE A 1222 -9.06 28.95 32.54
CA PHE A 1222 -9.53 29.76 31.43
C PHE A 1222 -9.14 31.22 31.64
N LYS A 1223 -8.66 31.87 30.58
CA LYS A 1223 -8.50 33.32 30.56
C LYS A 1223 -9.80 33.94 30.04
N ALA A 1224 -10.41 34.80 30.84
CA ALA A 1224 -11.63 35.50 30.44
C ALA A 1224 -11.33 36.58 29.40
N LYS A 1225 -12.05 36.60 28.29
CA LYS A 1225 -11.89 37.62 27.22
C LYS A 1225 -12.82 38.81 27.40
N ARG A 1226 -13.92 38.64 28.14
CA ARG A 1226 -14.86 39.69 28.52
C ARG A 1226 -15.38 39.49 29.94
N ASN A 1227 -16.07 40.50 30.47
CA ASN A 1227 -16.74 40.38 31.77
C ASN A 1227 -17.91 39.38 31.66
N GLY A 1228 -18.08 38.50 32.64
CA GLY A 1228 -19.09 37.46 32.56
C GLY A 1228 -19.36 36.71 33.85
N LYS A 1229 -20.19 35.67 33.75
CA LYS A 1229 -20.52 34.74 34.83
C LYS A 1229 -20.09 33.33 34.43
N PHE A 1230 -19.57 32.57 35.38
CA PHE A 1230 -19.19 31.18 35.09
C PHE A 1230 -20.45 30.33 34.95
N ASN A 1231 -20.60 29.68 33.78
CA ASN A 1231 -21.76 28.86 33.43
C ASN A 1231 -21.39 27.54 32.72
N LEU A 1232 -20.10 27.19 32.66
CA LEU A 1232 -19.64 25.98 31.98
C LEU A 1232 -20.13 24.74 32.75
N LYS A 1233 -20.54 23.72 32.01
CA LYS A 1233 -21.02 22.43 32.55
C LYS A 1233 -20.34 21.28 31.84
N ALA A 1234 -19.93 20.27 32.61
CA ALA A 1234 -19.45 19.02 32.05
C ALA A 1234 -20.60 18.31 31.32
N VAL A 1235 -20.28 17.70 30.19
CA VAL A 1235 -21.14 16.82 29.39
C VAL A 1235 -20.37 15.55 29.08
N ASP A 1236 -21.07 14.49 28.70
CA ASP A 1236 -20.46 13.21 28.29
C ASP A 1236 -19.46 12.65 29.31
N GLY A 1237 -19.76 12.81 30.60
CA GLY A 1237 -18.92 12.32 31.68
C GLY A 1237 -18.87 10.80 31.69
N ILE A 1238 -17.66 10.23 31.69
CA ILE A 1238 -17.44 8.78 31.75
C ILE A 1238 -16.27 8.43 32.67
N LEU A 1239 -16.45 7.37 33.47
CA LEU A 1239 -15.42 6.68 34.23
C LEU A 1239 -15.32 5.24 33.73
N VAL A 1240 -14.11 4.69 33.68
CA VAL A 1240 -13.84 3.35 33.14
C VAL A 1240 -12.98 2.54 34.11
N ASP A 1241 -13.31 1.28 34.37
CA ASP A 1241 -12.45 0.33 35.10
C ASP A 1241 -11.56 -0.50 34.15
N ARG A 1242 -10.69 -1.34 34.72
CA ARG A 1242 -9.77 -2.21 33.97
C ARG A 1242 -10.46 -3.26 33.12
N ASN A 1243 -11.69 -3.65 33.44
CA ASN A 1243 -12.46 -4.62 32.66
C ASN A 1243 -13.34 -3.95 31.60
N LEU A 1244 -13.11 -2.66 31.33
CA LEU A 1244 -13.91 -1.82 30.45
C LEU A 1244 -15.37 -1.68 30.91
N GLY A 1245 -15.63 -1.83 32.21
CA GLY A 1245 -16.88 -1.39 32.82
C GLY A 1245 -16.94 0.13 32.88
N THR A 1246 -18.13 0.70 32.74
CA THR A 1246 -18.32 2.16 32.61
C THR A 1246 -19.38 2.71 33.55
N VAL A 1247 -19.16 3.92 34.06
CA VAL A 1247 -20.19 4.74 34.73
C VAL A 1247 -20.25 6.12 34.06
N LYS A 1248 -21.46 6.54 33.66
CA LYS A 1248 -21.72 7.87 33.09
C LYS A 1248 -22.22 8.82 34.18
N PHE A 1249 -21.88 10.12 34.11
CA PHE A 1249 -22.28 11.13 35.10
C PHE A 1249 -22.62 12.50 34.52
#